data_AF-A0A3S1L7X9-F1
#
_entry.id   AF-A0A3S1L7X9-F1
#
_cell.length_a   1.000
_cell.length_b   1.000
_cell.length_c   1.000
_cell.angle_alpha   90.00
_cell.angle_beta   90.00
_cell.angle_gamma   90.00
#
_symmetry.space_group_name_H-M   'P 1'
#
loop_
_entity.id
_entity.type
_entity.pdbx_description
1 polymer ?
#
loop_
_entity_poly.entity_id
_entity_poly.type
_entity_poly.pdbx_seq_one_letter_code
_entity_poly.pdbx_strand_id
1 'polypeptide(L)'
;MAQFYLAAAKRNPGRKAWLVEFRHPLRNDSNNKPGRKTRKGLGTEDETEAQRLVEQLNTLLGDESLWSLGAKLEAAKRYDARVVEIFFSEIEPRGGSARQLRDRFLPLPSRDEGYARVLLMGVPGAGKTTLVRQLIGTNPKTERFPSTSVNRTTTFPTEVALRDGPYEGAVTFMSEHETRFEIEESLSAAFIEAIGGNTKQVARAFLEKSDMRFRLKYLLGEHGAEQAEADPYDDDPPTEFTLDGDNMRVSAPEEQTKLHQTLDAYIERINRMATDARTAFEAEEGSLLAEMSPEDRNAALDLIEEVAVASDPFLELVSDVLDELRTKFDLVTDGHFERTTTGWPKAWYIKSAPNERDSFLNAIRFFSDNHYQYWGRLLTPLVNSMRVVGPFRPNWADEPARLVLVDTEGLGHKADATADLPEQTLPLLHEADVILLVESAKNGMTNFASGKALEAVVNTGHTRKLAVVFTNMDLVKGDNLKGHAKFDHVFGGLRNIVDNQLAKNVSVDAARNLLNHLEVSTFYVGRINDLDPIPAKPELNKLLNYLAEAQPLLFEPVALPEYRDDKLGFAIQDAAREFRQQWKGMLGFSTVRAKPWQTIKALSRRYAEGWDDGFVLRPTSNLVAALSAAISRFLETPIGWSGNPTPEQKRETIDRIKSKITQDLPLLSTSRLREQPQPQWHEAYSLRGNGTTRVRASRIEGIFERYVPVPDAMSADRQVWEFLDEVKALVSKAVGEIKQEISDARATDPGTTT
;
A
#
# COMPACT_ATOMS: atom_id res chain seq x y z
N MET A 1 -42.42 7.38 4.70
CA MET A 1 -41.02 6.97 4.42
C MET A 1 -39.99 7.83 5.15
N ALA A 2 -40.26 9.12 5.44
CA ALA A 2 -39.33 10.03 6.15
C ALA A 2 -38.94 9.65 7.60
N GLN A 3 -39.71 8.80 8.31
CA GLN A 3 -39.42 8.42 9.70
C GLN A 3 -38.24 7.43 9.86
N PHE A 4 -37.74 6.83 8.77
CA PHE A 4 -36.77 5.72 8.84
C PHE A 4 -35.29 6.15 8.91
N TYR A 5 -34.99 7.42 8.59
CA TYR A 5 -33.62 7.95 8.50
C TYR A 5 -33.35 9.04 9.52
N LEU A 6 -33.97 9.01 10.71
CA LEU A 6 -33.71 10.01 11.74
C LEU A 6 -32.31 9.84 12.34
N ALA A 7 -31.67 10.97 12.61
CA ALA A 7 -30.44 11.11 13.33
C ALA A 7 -30.69 11.42 14.81
N ALA A 8 -29.88 10.83 15.67
CA ALA A 8 -29.89 11.06 17.12
C ALA A 8 -28.49 11.38 17.63
N ALA A 9 -28.40 12.37 18.52
CA ALA A 9 -27.19 12.65 19.28
C ALA A 9 -26.97 11.54 20.32
N LYS A 10 -25.75 11.03 20.41
CA LYS A 10 -25.33 10.07 21.44
C LYS A 10 -24.03 10.55 22.09
N ARG A 11 -23.86 10.21 23.37
CA ARG A 11 -22.62 10.43 24.11
C ARG A 11 -22.21 9.14 24.79
N ASN A 12 -21.00 8.66 24.50
CA ASN A 12 -20.48 7.45 25.16
C ASN A 12 -20.13 7.76 26.63
N PRO A 13 -20.36 6.81 27.57
CA PRO A 13 -19.99 7.00 28.97
C PRO A 13 -18.50 7.35 29.13
N GLY A 14 -18.21 8.45 29.83
CA GLY A 14 -16.83 8.88 30.11
C GLY A 14 -16.12 9.70 29.01
N ARG A 15 -16.77 9.98 27.88
CA ARG A 15 -16.22 10.82 26.80
C ARG A 15 -16.92 12.19 26.73
N LYS A 16 -16.18 13.21 26.28
CA LYS A 16 -16.66 14.61 26.22
C LYS A 16 -17.36 14.97 24.90
N ALA A 17 -16.92 14.39 23.79
CA ALA A 17 -17.45 14.71 22.46
C ALA A 17 -18.77 13.99 22.14
N TRP A 18 -19.63 14.66 21.38
CA TRP A 18 -20.89 14.10 20.90
C TRP A 18 -20.73 13.35 19.58
N LEU A 19 -21.49 12.27 19.44
CA LEU A 19 -21.63 11.47 18.25
C LEU A 19 -23.04 11.64 17.67
N VAL A 20 -23.18 11.36 16.39
CA VAL A 20 -24.47 11.20 15.73
C VAL A 20 -24.63 9.78 15.21
N GLU A 21 -25.79 9.20 15.46
CA GLU A 21 -26.20 7.90 14.93
C GLU A 21 -27.41 8.09 14.00
N PHE A 22 -27.33 7.54 12.79
CA PHE A 22 -28.43 7.57 11.82
C PHE A 22 -28.33 6.40 10.83
N ARG A 23 -29.37 6.19 10.03
CA ARG A 23 -29.33 5.27 8.88
C ARG A 23 -29.08 6.05 7.61
N HIS A 24 -28.03 5.70 6.87
CA HIS A 24 -27.65 6.43 5.66
C HIS A 24 -28.49 5.94 4.46
N PRO A 25 -29.29 6.81 3.81
CA PRO A 25 -30.25 6.39 2.77
C PRO A 25 -29.57 5.87 1.50
N LEU A 26 -28.38 6.37 1.16
CA LEU A 26 -27.62 5.92 -0.02
C LEU A 26 -26.64 4.77 0.25
N ARG A 27 -26.62 4.22 1.47
CA ARG A 27 -25.76 3.07 1.79
C ARG A 27 -26.62 1.88 2.15
N ASN A 28 -26.33 0.75 1.52
CA ASN A 28 -27.04 -0.49 1.82
C ASN A 28 -26.55 -1.10 3.12
N ASP A 29 -27.49 -1.61 3.92
CA ASP A 29 -27.23 -2.39 5.12
C ASP A 29 -26.79 -3.83 4.78
N SER A 30 -26.60 -4.66 5.80
CA SER A 30 -26.18 -6.06 5.64
C SER A 30 -27.15 -6.90 4.81
N ASN A 31 -28.42 -6.48 4.67
CA ASN A 31 -29.45 -7.17 3.88
C ASN A 31 -29.59 -6.58 2.46
N ASN A 32 -28.63 -5.78 2.02
CA ASN A 32 -28.66 -5.05 0.75
C ASN A 32 -29.86 -4.09 0.62
N LYS A 33 -30.39 -3.59 1.75
CA LYS A 33 -31.47 -2.61 1.78
C LYS A 33 -30.93 -1.22 2.11
N PRO A 34 -31.45 -0.14 1.51
CA PRO A 34 -31.06 1.23 1.86
C PRO A 34 -31.22 1.53 3.36
N GLY A 35 -30.19 2.11 3.99
CA GLY A 35 -30.25 2.50 5.40
C GLY A 35 -29.21 1.85 6.30
N ARG A 36 -27.94 1.82 5.89
CA ARG A 36 -26.84 1.36 6.75
C ARG A 36 -26.72 2.22 8.01
N LYS A 37 -26.72 1.57 9.18
CA LYS A 37 -26.46 2.25 10.46
C LYS A 37 -25.06 2.86 10.44
N THR A 38 -24.99 4.15 10.71
CA THR A 38 -23.78 4.97 10.62
C THR A 38 -23.61 5.73 11.92
N ARG A 39 -22.38 5.77 12.44
CA ARG A 39 -22.00 6.56 13.62
C ARG A 39 -20.82 7.46 13.26
N LYS A 40 -20.94 8.76 13.51
CA LYS A 40 -19.88 9.75 13.25
C LYS A 40 -19.74 10.73 14.40
N GLY A 41 -18.54 11.30 14.56
CA GLY A 41 -18.32 12.40 15.48
C GLY A 41 -18.98 13.68 14.98
N LEU A 42 -19.63 14.43 15.89
CA LEU A 42 -20.19 15.75 15.60
C LEU A 42 -19.14 16.87 15.69
N GLY A 43 -17.94 16.56 16.18
CA GLY A 43 -16.85 17.55 16.33
C GLY A 43 -17.16 18.65 17.35
N THR A 44 -17.97 18.35 18.38
CA THR A 44 -18.32 19.29 19.45
C THR A 44 -18.51 18.55 20.78
N GLU A 45 -18.17 19.23 21.89
CA GLU A 45 -18.48 18.79 23.26
C GLU A 45 -19.76 19.47 23.80
N ASP A 46 -20.24 20.52 23.12
CA ASP A 46 -21.45 21.26 23.50
C ASP A 46 -22.71 20.54 23.01
N GLU A 47 -23.59 20.21 23.96
CA GLU A 47 -24.88 19.56 23.74
C GLU A 47 -25.83 20.39 22.87
N THR A 48 -25.85 21.71 23.08
CA THR A 48 -26.73 22.62 22.31
C THR A 48 -26.32 22.63 20.84
N GLU A 49 -25.00 22.69 20.61
CA GLU A 49 -24.44 22.66 19.27
C GLU A 49 -24.62 21.28 18.61
N ALA A 50 -24.43 20.19 19.38
CA ALA A 50 -24.68 18.84 18.90
C ALA A 50 -26.13 18.66 18.43
N GLN A 51 -27.09 19.15 19.22
CA GLN A 51 -28.51 19.10 18.88
C GLN A 51 -28.83 19.93 17.63
N ARG A 52 -28.25 21.13 17.49
CA ARG A 52 -28.39 21.96 16.28
C ARG A 52 -27.91 21.23 15.02
N LEU A 53 -26.77 20.55 15.10
CA LEU A 53 -26.22 19.78 13.97
C LEU A 53 -27.11 18.58 13.63
N VAL A 54 -27.65 17.89 14.63
CA VAL A 54 -28.59 16.77 14.45
C VAL A 54 -29.90 17.24 13.81
N GLU A 55 -30.43 18.41 14.18
CA GLU A 55 -31.62 18.99 13.55
C GLU A 55 -31.39 19.32 12.07
N GLN A 56 -30.24 19.91 11.75
CA GLN A 56 -29.85 20.15 10.36
C GLN A 56 -29.68 18.84 9.58
N LEU A 57 -29.04 17.84 10.18
CA LEU A 57 -28.86 16.53 9.55
C LEU A 57 -30.21 15.82 9.34
N ASN A 58 -31.13 15.91 10.28
CA ASN A 58 -32.50 15.40 10.13
C ASN A 58 -33.26 16.10 9.00
N THR A 59 -33.05 17.40 8.82
CA THR A 59 -33.63 18.16 7.71
C THR A 59 -33.07 17.68 6.36
N LEU A 60 -31.75 17.46 6.28
CA LEU A 60 -31.09 16.90 5.10
C LEU A 60 -31.57 15.46 4.82
N LEU A 61 -31.64 14.62 5.85
CA LEU A 61 -32.12 13.23 5.75
C LEU A 61 -33.59 13.14 5.36
N GLY A 62 -34.39 14.18 5.62
CA GLY A 62 -35.79 14.26 5.19
C GLY A 62 -36.00 14.71 3.74
N ASP A 63 -34.98 15.26 3.08
CA ASP A 63 -35.07 15.82 1.73
C ASP A 63 -34.43 14.88 0.69
N GLU A 64 -35.26 14.06 0.03
CA GLU A 64 -34.83 13.10 -1.00
C GLU A 64 -34.12 13.77 -2.19
N SER A 65 -34.39 15.05 -2.47
CA SER A 65 -33.70 15.77 -3.55
C SER A 65 -32.21 15.98 -3.29
N LEU A 66 -31.79 15.88 -2.02
CA LEU A 66 -30.40 15.98 -1.60
C LEU A 66 -29.69 14.63 -1.54
N TRP A 67 -30.39 13.52 -1.81
CA TRP A 67 -29.84 12.17 -1.80
C TRP A 67 -29.10 11.86 -3.10
N SER A 68 -28.15 12.70 -3.47
CA SER A 68 -27.23 12.42 -4.57
C SER A 68 -25.95 13.22 -4.41
N LEU A 69 -24.83 12.71 -4.92
CA LEU A 69 -23.55 13.43 -4.89
C LEU A 69 -23.62 14.79 -5.60
N GLY A 70 -24.39 14.88 -6.68
CA GLY A 70 -24.61 16.13 -7.41
C GLY A 70 -25.27 17.22 -6.57
N ALA A 71 -26.02 16.85 -5.53
CA ALA A 71 -26.68 17.79 -4.62
C ALA A 71 -25.76 18.31 -3.49
N LYS A 72 -24.52 17.81 -3.37
CA LYS A 72 -23.58 18.22 -2.32
C LYS A 72 -23.34 19.73 -2.29
N LEU A 73 -23.17 20.36 -3.46
CA LEU A 73 -22.97 21.81 -3.56
C LEU A 73 -24.20 22.60 -3.10
N GLU A 74 -25.40 22.08 -3.33
CA GLU A 74 -26.64 22.70 -2.84
C GLU A 74 -26.82 22.50 -1.34
N ALA A 75 -26.48 21.33 -0.81
CA ALA A 75 -26.47 21.08 0.63
C ALA A 75 -25.46 22.00 1.35
N ALA A 76 -24.28 22.23 0.77
CA ALA A 76 -23.25 23.12 1.30
C ALA A 76 -23.67 24.60 1.39
N LYS A 77 -24.69 25.03 0.62
CA LYS A 77 -25.26 26.38 0.73
C LYS A 77 -26.25 26.50 1.88
N ARG A 78 -26.83 25.38 2.35
CA ARG A 78 -27.97 25.36 3.29
C ARG A 78 -27.61 24.88 4.70
N TYR A 79 -26.61 24.01 4.82
CA TYR A 79 -26.27 23.34 6.07
C TYR A 79 -24.83 23.60 6.52
N ASP A 80 -24.57 23.35 7.81
CA ASP A 80 -23.24 23.39 8.39
C ASP A 80 -22.29 22.42 7.65
N ALA A 81 -21.04 22.84 7.44
CA ALA A 81 -20.06 22.06 6.71
C ALA A 81 -19.84 20.67 7.33
N ARG A 82 -19.97 20.54 8.67
CA ARG A 82 -19.91 19.25 9.37
C ARG A 82 -21.07 18.34 8.99
N VAL A 83 -22.28 18.87 8.87
CA VAL A 83 -23.48 18.09 8.49
C VAL A 83 -23.33 17.56 7.07
N VAL A 84 -22.87 18.42 6.16
CA VAL A 84 -22.59 18.06 4.77
C VAL A 84 -21.50 16.98 4.72
N GLU A 85 -20.41 17.13 5.47
CA GLU A 85 -19.36 16.12 5.51
C GLU A 85 -19.86 14.79 6.10
N ILE A 86 -20.58 14.82 7.23
CA ILE A 86 -21.16 13.64 7.89
C ILE A 86 -22.03 12.84 6.92
N PHE A 87 -22.80 13.51 6.06
CA PHE A 87 -23.63 12.83 5.07
C PHE A 87 -22.80 12.38 3.85
N PHE A 88 -22.08 13.29 3.18
CA PHE A 88 -21.50 13.00 1.87
C PHE A 88 -20.16 12.25 1.91
N SER A 89 -19.40 12.27 3.01
CA SER A 89 -18.00 11.78 3.00
C SER A 89 -17.87 10.26 2.77
N GLU A 90 -18.91 9.47 3.03
CA GLU A 90 -18.90 8.02 2.84
C GLU A 90 -19.43 7.57 1.48
N ILE A 91 -20.02 8.49 0.71
CA ILE A 91 -20.56 8.22 -0.62
C ILE A 91 -19.78 8.93 -1.72
N GLU A 92 -18.99 9.94 -1.36
CA GLU A 92 -18.18 10.70 -2.30
C GLU A 92 -17.03 9.84 -2.87
N PRO A 93 -16.90 9.73 -4.20
CA PRO A 93 -15.71 9.17 -4.83
C PRO A 93 -14.51 9.95 -4.33
N ARG A 94 -13.44 9.27 -3.89
CA ARG A 94 -12.32 9.91 -3.19
C ARG A 94 -11.75 11.09 -3.98
N GLY A 95 -12.13 12.30 -3.57
CA GLY A 95 -11.68 13.54 -4.15
C GLY A 95 -10.37 13.99 -3.50
N GLY A 96 -9.25 13.47 -3.98
CA GLY A 96 -7.91 13.93 -3.63
C GLY A 96 -6.96 12.80 -3.29
N SER A 97 -5.91 12.62 -4.08
CA SER A 97 -4.87 11.66 -3.73
C SER A 97 -4.07 12.19 -2.55
N ALA A 98 -3.68 11.32 -1.60
CA ALA A 98 -2.75 11.68 -0.51
C ALA A 98 -1.49 12.39 -1.05
N ARG A 99 -1.10 12.06 -2.28
CA ARG A 99 -0.03 12.71 -3.02
C ARG A 99 -0.33 14.15 -3.42
N GLN A 100 -1.51 14.45 -3.98
CA GLN A 100 -1.91 15.83 -4.30
C GLN A 100 -1.89 16.74 -3.06
N LEU A 101 -2.31 16.22 -1.90
CA LEU A 101 -2.22 16.95 -0.63
C LEU A 101 -0.75 17.24 -0.26
N ARG A 102 0.16 16.26 -0.36
CA ARG A 102 1.60 16.48 -0.12
C ARG A 102 2.19 17.46 -1.12
N ASP A 103 1.85 17.35 -2.40
CA ASP A 103 2.35 18.24 -3.47
C ASP A 103 1.93 19.69 -3.24
N ARG A 104 0.72 19.91 -2.69
CA ARG A 104 0.25 21.25 -2.31
C ARG A 104 1.06 21.87 -1.16
N PHE A 105 1.44 21.07 -0.16
CA PHE A 105 2.15 21.57 1.03
C PHE A 105 3.66 21.64 0.86
N LEU A 106 4.24 20.65 0.17
CA LEU A 106 5.68 20.47 0.06
C LEU A 106 6.02 19.86 -1.31
N PRO A 107 6.02 20.63 -2.41
CA PRO A 107 6.35 20.10 -3.73
C PRO A 107 7.78 19.54 -3.75
N LEU A 108 7.97 18.41 -4.44
CA LEU A 108 9.28 17.82 -4.64
C LEU A 108 10.05 18.60 -5.70
N PRO A 109 11.38 18.78 -5.52
CA PRO A 109 12.19 19.35 -6.57
C PRO A 109 12.16 18.44 -7.81
N SER A 110 12.22 19.07 -8.98
CA SER A 110 12.11 18.43 -10.28
C SER A 110 13.46 18.17 -10.93
N ARG A 111 13.44 17.41 -12.03
CA ARG A 111 14.61 17.17 -12.86
C ARG A 111 15.20 18.45 -13.44
N ASP A 112 14.35 19.43 -13.78
CA ASP A 112 14.78 20.73 -14.32
C ASP A 112 15.55 21.56 -13.27
N GLU A 113 15.36 21.27 -11.99
CA GLU A 113 16.12 21.86 -10.86
C GLU A 113 17.41 21.08 -10.55
N GLY A 114 17.71 20.03 -11.34
CA GLY A 114 18.90 19.20 -11.21
C GLY A 114 18.78 18.08 -10.17
N TYR A 115 17.57 17.67 -9.80
CA TYR A 115 17.33 16.57 -8.88
C TYR A 115 17.00 15.26 -9.60
N ALA A 116 17.64 14.17 -9.19
CA ALA A 116 17.31 12.83 -9.69
C ALA A 116 16.36 12.11 -8.72
N ARG A 117 15.26 11.54 -9.24
CA ARG A 117 14.31 10.73 -8.47
C ARG A 117 14.73 9.26 -8.47
N VAL A 118 15.01 8.73 -7.29
CA VAL A 118 15.48 7.35 -7.07
C VAL A 118 14.38 6.55 -6.36
N LEU A 119 13.79 5.58 -7.06
CA LEU A 119 12.82 4.65 -6.49
C LEU A 119 13.53 3.44 -5.90
N LEU A 120 13.38 3.20 -4.60
CA LEU A 120 13.92 1.99 -3.96
C LEU A 120 12.89 0.87 -3.98
N MET A 121 13.31 -0.30 -4.47
CA MET A 121 12.53 -1.53 -4.47
C MET A 121 13.33 -2.68 -3.86
N GLY A 122 12.63 -3.71 -3.38
CA GLY A 122 13.28 -4.87 -2.78
C GLY A 122 12.45 -5.50 -1.67
N VAL A 123 12.77 -6.72 -1.30
CA VAL A 123 12.03 -7.45 -0.26
C VAL A 123 12.30 -6.86 1.13
N PRO A 124 11.36 -6.96 2.08
CA PRO A 124 11.62 -6.60 3.47
C PRO A 124 12.77 -7.45 4.03
N GLY A 125 13.61 -6.81 4.84
CA GLY A 125 14.90 -7.38 5.27
C GLY A 125 16.05 -7.21 4.27
N ALA A 126 15.82 -6.76 3.03
CA ALA A 126 16.89 -6.51 2.06
C ALA A 126 17.77 -5.28 2.36
N GLY A 127 17.49 -4.52 3.43
CA GLY A 127 18.31 -3.35 3.80
C GLY A 127 17.95 -2.04 3.09
N LYS A 128 16.79 -1.92 2.42
CA LYS A 128 16.31 -0.67 1.80
C LYS A 128 16.37 0.54 2.73
N THR A 129 15.64 0.47 3.84
CA THR A 129 15.55 1.58 4.81
C THR A 129 16.90 1.88 5.46
N THR A 130 17.73 0.85 5.68
CA THR A 130 19.13 1.04 6.12
C THR A 130 19.95 1.81 5.09
N LEU A 131 19.84 1.47 3.81
CA LEU A 131 20.52 2.18 2.73
C LEU A 131 20.04 3.64 2.66
N VAL A 132 18.73 3.90 2.75
CA VAL A 132 18.18 5.27 2.81
C VAL A 132 18.79 6.04 3.97
N ARG A 133 18.80 5.47 5.18
CA ARG A 133 19.46 6.09 6.36
C ARG A 133 20.90 6.50 6.10
N GLN A 134 21.67 5.61 5.45
CA GLN A 134 23.05 5.90 5.09
C GLN A 134 23.14 7.03 4.08
N LEU A 135 22.29 7.04 3.05
CA LEU A 135 22.30 8.09 2.02
C LEU A 135 21.88 9.47 2.56
N ILE A 136 21.02 9.53 3.58
CA ILE A 136 20.57 10.80 4.18
C ILE A 136 21.41 11.23 5.39
N GLY A 137 22.33 10.37 5.84
CA GLY A 137 23.24 10.66 6.94
C GLY A 137 22.58 10.71 8.31
N THR A 138 21.61 9.83 8.57
CA THR A 138 20.90 9.78 9.86
C THR A 138 21.47 8.76 10.84
N ASN A 139 21.59 9.12 12.10
CA ASN A 139 22.13 8.25 13.15
C ASN A 139 21.13 7.14 13.54
N PRO A 140 21.54 5.85 13.50
CA PRO A 140 20.66 4.72 13.78
C PRO A 140 20.24 4.60 15.26
N LYS A 141 20.93 5.26 16.19
CA LYS A 141 20.65 5.21 17.64
C LYS A 141 19.91 6.44 18.13
N THR A 142 20.39 7.64 17.79
CA THR A 142 19.83 8.89 18.34
C THR A 142 18.67 9.44 17.50
N GLU A 143 18.84 9.52 16.19
CA GLU A 143 17.85 10.15 15.30
C GLU A 143 16.78 9.17 14.81
N ARG A 144 17.18 7.90 14.58
CA ARG A 144 16.30 6.78 14.21
C ARG A 144 15.34 7.05 13.04
N PHE A 145 15.66 7.96 12.14
CA PHE A 145 14.82 8.28 10.98
C PHE A 145 15.45 7.82 9.66
N PRO A 146 14.72 7.17 8.72
CA PRO A 146 13.45 6.46 8.95
C PRO A 146 13.70 5.22 9.82
N SER A 147 12.70 4.71 10.56
CA SER A 147 12.95 3.57 11.46
C SER A 147 13.31 2.26 10.75
N THR A 148 14.28 1.52 11.30
CA THR A 148 14.67 0.17 10.86
C THR A 148 14.28 -0.87 11.92
N SER A 149 14.01 -2.11 11.50
CA SER A 149 13.67 -3.25 12.35
C SER A 149 13.70 -4.53 11.51
N VAL A 150 13.76 -5.68 12.17
CA VAL A 150 13.64 -7.00 11.55
C VAL A 150 12.23 -7.23 10.99
N ASN A 151 11.21 -6.69 11.64
CA ASN A 151 9.83 -6.64 11.15
C ASN A 151 9.64 -5.49 10.15
N ARG A 152 8.64 -5.62 9.27
CA ARG A 152 8.29 -4.62 8.25
C ARG A 152 8.15 -3.21 8.85
N THR A 153 9.11 -2.34 8.53
CA THR A 153 9.19 -0.96 8.99
C THR A 153 8.43 0.00 8.08
N THR A 154 8.65 -0.09 6.77
CA THR A 154 8.01 0.78 5.77
C THR A 154 6.62 0.25 5.44
N THR A 155 5.60 0.81 6.08
CA THR A 155 4.18 0.49 5.84
C THR A 155 3.52 1.42 4.82
N PHE A 156 4.13 2.58 4.57
CA PHE A 156 3.69 3.61 3.63
C PHE A 156 4.88 4.19 2.83
N PRO A 157 4.66 4.74 1.63
CA PRO A 157 5.72 5.38 0.85
C PRO A 157 6.28 6.61 1.57
N THR A 158 7.62 6.67 1.64
CA THR A 158 8.37 7.79 2.22
C THR A 158 9.25 8.44 1.16
N GLU A 159 9.09 9.73 0.96
CA GLU A 159 9.86 10.54 0.01
C GLU A 159 10.84 11.42 0.81
N VAL A 160 12.14 11.36 0.50
CA VAL A 160 13.17 12.20 1.12
C VAL A 160 13.95 12.98 0.06
N ALA A 161 13.88 14.30 0.08
CA ALA A 161 14.65 15.15 -0.83
C ALA A 161 15.85 15.80 -0.11
N LEU A 162 17.03 15.63 -0.69
CA LEU A 162 18.30 16.13 -0.19
C LEU A 162 18.50 17.56 -0.74
N ARG A 163 17.86 18.55 -0.09
CA ARG A 163 17.81 19.94 -0.56
C ARG A 163 18.35 20.90 0.49
N ASP A 164 19.25 21.77 0.07
CA ASP A 164 19.76 22.84 0.92
C ASP A 164 18.63 23.75 1.44
N GLY A 165 18.80 24.29 2.64
CA GLY A 165 17.84 25.20 3.26
C GLY A 165 17.14 24.58 4.47
N PRO A 166 15.88 24.98 4.76
CA PRO A 166 15.16 24.53 5.95
C PRO A 166 14.79 23.06 5.89
N TYR A 167 14.57 22.46 7.06
CA TYR A 167 13.91 21.17 7.16
C TYR A 167 12.40 21.35 7.03
N GLU A 168 11.76 20.57 6.16
CA GLU A 168 10.34 20.63 5.88
C GLU A 168 9.76 19.22 5.86
N GLY A 169 8.59 19.05 6.45
CA GLY A 169 7.92 17.76 6.55
C GLY A 169 6.45 17.90 6.17
N ALA A 170 5.93 16.91 5.43
CA ALA A 170 4.51 16.79 5.13
C ALA A 170 4.09 15.33 5.29
N VAL A 171 3.10 15.08 6.14
CA VAL A 171 2.54 13.75 6.42
C VAL A 171 1.05 13.79 6.10
N THR A 172 0.53 12.74 5.47
CA THR A 172 -0.91 12.59 5.26
C THR A 172 -1.42 11.34 5.96
N PHE A 173 -2.68 11.39 6.37
CA PHE A 173 -3.29 10.35 7.21
C PHE A 173 -4.43 9.64 6.49
N MET A 174 -4.74 8.44 6.98
CA MET A 174 -5.96 7.71 6.66
C MET A 174 -7.18 8.55 7.00
N SER A 175 -8.24 8.42 6.22
CA SER A 175 -9.51 9.09 6.56
C SER A 175 -10.13 8.47 7.81
N GLU A 176 -10.98 9.22 8.53
CA GLU A 176 -11.71 8.68 9.68
C GLU A 176 -12.48 7.40 9.32
N HIS A 177 -13.07 7.36 8.13
CA HIS A 177 -13.82 6.22 7.63
C HIS A 177 -12.92 4.99 7.42
N GLU A 178 -11.71 5.21 6.90
CA GLU A 178 -10.71 4.16 6.68
C GLU A 178 -10.16 3.62 8.01
N THR A 179 -9.85 4.51 8.95
CA THR A 179 -9.39 4.11 10.28
C THR A 179 -10.45 3.31 11.01
N ARG A 180 -11.73 3.74 10.96
CA ARG A 180 -12.85 2.97 11.51
C ARG A 180 -12.94 1.59 10.89
N PHE A 181 -12.84 1.50 9.55
CA PHE A 181 -12.85 0.23 8.85
C PHE A 181 -11.74 -0.72 9.33
N GLU A 182 -10.52 -0.21 9.47
CA GLU A 182 -9.40 -1.02 9.95
C GLU A 182 -9.58 -1.47 11.41
N ILE A 183 -10.15 -0.63 12.28
CA ILE A 183 -10.51 -1.00 13.66
C ILE A 183 -11.57 -2.11 13.67
N GLU A 184 -12.63 -1.99 12.86
CA GLU A 184 -13.69 -3.00 12.76
C GLU A 184 -13.13 -4.36 12.37
N GLU A 185 -12.23 -4.40 11.38
CA GLU A 185 -11.57 -5.62 10.94
C GLU A 185 -10.64 -6.22 12.02
N SER A 186 -9.92 -5.39 12.79
CA SER A 186 -9.11 -5.85 13.94
C SER A 186 -9.98 -6.44 15.04
N LEU A 187 -11.11 -5.78 15.35
CA LEU A 187 -12.06 -6.26 16.35
C LEU A 187 -12.77 -7.55 15.91
N SER A 188 -13.15 -7.64 14.63
CA SER A 188 -13.70 -8.86 14.02
C SER A 188 -12.75 -10.04 14.16
N ALA A 189 -11.47 -9.85 13.81
CA ALA A 189 -10.46 -10.90 13.94
C ALA A 189 -10.29 -11.34 15.41
N ALA A 190 -10.19 -10.37 16.34
CA ALA A 190 -10.08 -10.66 17.77
C ALA A 190 -11.30 -11.37 18.34
N PHE A 191 -12.50 -10.99 17.87
CA PHE A 191 -13.77 -11.60 18.27
C PHE A 191 -13.85 -13.07 17.87
N ILE A 192 -13.41 -13.42 16.66
CA ILE A 192 -13.36 -14.82 16.22
C ILE A 192 -12.40 -15.66 17.09
N GLU A 193 -11.21 -15.12 17.39
CA GLU A 193 -10.26 -15.78 18.31
C GLU A 193 -10.85 -15.93 19.72
N ALA A 194 -11.66 -14.97 20.17
CA ALA A 194 -12.29 -14.99 21.48
C ALA A 194 -13.35 -16.09 21.62
N ILE A 195 -14.06 -16.44 20.54
CA ILE A 195 -14.97 -17.61 20.52
C ILE A 195 -14.20 -18.91 20.84
N GLY A 196 -12.92 -18.98 20.42
CA GLY A 196 -12.00 -20.08 20.71
C GLY A 196 -11.44 -20.11 22.14
N GLY A 197 -11.59 -19.01 22.90
CA GLY A 197 -11.25 -18.95 24.32
C GLY A 197 -9.77 -18.69 24.67
N ASN A 198 -8.96 -18.13 23.76
CA ASN A 198 -7.54 -17.86 24.02
C ASN A 198 -7.23 -16.35 24.10
N THR A 199 -7.20 -15.78 25.31
CA THR A 199 -6.97 -14.34 25.53
C THR A 199 -5.67 -13.82 24.91
N LYS A 200 -4.58 -14.60 24.92
CA LYS A 200 -3.31 -14.18 24.29
C LYS A 200 -3.47 -14.07 22.77
N GLN A 201 -4.24 -14.97 22.14
CA GLN A 201 -4.57 -14.88 20.71
C GLN A 201 -5.52 -13.72 20.41
N VAL A 202 -6.50 -13.45 21.27
CA VAL A 202 -7.42 -12.31 21.16
C VAL A 202 -6.65 -10.98 21.14
N ALA A 203 -5.77 -10.78 22.12
CA ALA A 203 -4.94 -9.58 22.20
C ALA A 203 -4.06 -9.42 20.95
N ARG A 204 -3.43 -10.52 20.49
CA ARG A 204 -2.60 -10.52 19.29
C ARG A 204 -3.41 -10.15 18.05
N ALA A 205 -4.57 -10.77 17.83
CA ALA A 205 -5.43 -10.51 16.68
C ALA A 205 -6.01 -9.08 16.68
N PHE A 206 -6.30 -8.53 17.86
CA PHE A 206 -6.73 -7.14 18.00
C PHE A 206 -5.59 -6.16 17.65
N LEU A 207 -4.41 -6.36 18.23
CA LEU A 207 -3.31 -5.41 18.19
C LEU A 207 -2.47 -5.48 16.90
N GLU A 208 -2.42 -6.62 16.22
CA GLU A 208 -1.60 -6.82 15.04
C GLU A 208 -2.29 -7.72 14.01
N LYS A 209 -2.67 -7.12 12.88
CA LYS A 209 -3.19 -7.87 11.73
C LYS A 209 -2.11 -8.70 11.07
N SER A 210 -2.54 -9.76 10.39
CA SER A 210 -1.68 -10.69 9.65
C SER A 210 -0.88 -10.01 8.52
N ASP A 211 -1.31 -8.87 8.00
CA ASP A 211 -0.58 -8.12 6.95
C ASP A 211 0.48 -7.13 7.50
N MET A 212 0.52 -6.97 8.83
CA MET A 212 1.41 -6.09 9.58
C MET A 212 1.44 -4.62 9.13
N ARG A 213 0.40 -4.13 8.43
CA ARG A 213 0.33 -2.73 7.98
C ARG A 213 -0.33 -1.85 9.03
N PHE A 214 -1.46 -2.29 9.58
CA PHE A 214 -2.19 -1.60 10.64
C PHE A 214 -1.92 -2.25 12.00
N ARG A 215 -1.01 -1.67 12.78
CA ARG A 215 -0.58 -2.19 14.09
C ARG A 215 -1.13 -1.32 15.22
N LEU A 216 -2.28 -1.69 15.78
CA LEU A 216 -2.91 -0.96 16.87
C LEU A 216 -2.03 -0.86 18.12
N LYS A 217 -1.11 -1.82 18.35
CA LYS A 217 -0.15 -1.71 19.47
C LYS A 217 0.70 -0.43 19.47
N TYR A 218 1.01 0.12 18.29
CA TYR A 218 1.77 1.37 18.20
C TYR A 218 1.00 2.55 18.78
N LEU A 219 -0.33 2.51 18.66
CA LEU A 219 -1.25 3.54 19.13
C LEU A 219 -1.80 3.27 20.52
N LEU A 220 -2.02 2.01 20.90
CA LEU A 220 -2.70 1.61 22.15
C LEU A 220 -1.76 1.05 23.22
N GLY A 221 -0.53 0.67 22.87
CA GLY A 221 0.40 -0.02 23.76
C GLY A 221 0.43 -1.53 23.55
N GLU A 222 1.21 -2.23 24.37
CA GLU A 222 1.28 -3.69 24.38
C GLU A 222 0.40 -4.28 25.49
N HIS A 223 -0.16 -5.46 25.24
CA HIS A 223 -0.94 -6.19 26.24
C HIS A 223 -0.07 -7.22 26.94
N GLY A 224 -0.14 -7.23 28.28
CA GLY A 224 0.48 -8.29 29.09
C GLY A 224 2.00 -8.22 29.07
N ALA A 225 2.57 -7.06 29.41
CA ALA A 225 4.00 -6.90 29.67
C ALA A 225 4.44 -7.80 30.84
N GLU A 226 4.64 -9.09 30.57
CA GLU A 226 5.52 -9.93 31.36
C GLU A 226 6.89 -9.23 31.35
N GLN A 227 7.55 -9.16 32.52
CA GLN A 227 8.92 -8.63 32.62
C GLN A 227 9.72 -9.19 31.46
N ALA A 228 10.22 -8.34 30.56
CA ALA A 228 10.99 -8.78 29.42
C ALA A 228 12.08 -9.74 29.93
N GLU A 229 11.92 -11.03 29.69
CA GLU A 229 13.01 -11.98 29.94
C GLU A 229 14.17 -11.46 29.10
N ALA A 230 15.29 -11.19 29.75
CA ALA A 230 16.48 -10.74 29.06
C ALA A 230 16.78 -11.77 27.96
N ASP A 231 16.77 -11.32 26.71
CA ASP A 231 17.05 -12.20 25.57
C ASP A 231 18.45 -12.80 25.80
N PRO A 232 18.56 -14.12 26.01
CA PRO A 232 19.84 -14.75 26.33
C PRO A 232 20.85 -14.69 25.17
N TYR A 233 20.44 -14.17 24.01
CA TYR A 233 21.26 -13.97 22.83
C TYR A 233 21.43 -12.50 22.44
N ASP A 234 20.95 -11.55 23.27
CA ASP A 234 21.26 -10.13 23.09
C ASP A 234 22.66 -9.85 23.67
N ASP A 235 23.67 -10.02 22.81
CA ASP A 235 25.08 -9.76 23.15
C ASP A 235 25.39 -8.24 23.26
N ASP A 236 24.44 -7.37 22.90
CA ASP A 236 24.55 -5.93 23.13
C ASP A 236 24.17 -5.63 24.59
N PRO A 237 25.03 -4.93 25.37
CA PRO A 237 24.64 -4.51 26.73
C PRO A 237 23.35 -3.70 26.64
N PRO A 238 22.42 -3.79 27.63
CA PRO A 238 21.20 -3.00 27.64
C PRO A 238 21.60 -1.54 27.53
N THR A 239 21.49 -0.98 26.33
CA THR A 239 21.97 0.36 26.07
C THR A 239 21.13 1.28 26.96
N GLU A 240 21.76 1.99 27.90
CA GLU A 240 21.11 3.11 28.56
C GLU A 240 20.69 4.07 27.45
N PHE A 241 19.39 4.07 27.12
CA PHE A 241 18.77 5.05 26.25
C PHE A 241 18.88 6.41 26.96
N THR A 242 19.97 7.11 26.71
CA THR A 242 20.17 8.50 27.18
C THR A 242 19.56 9.43 26.14
N LEU A 243 18.26 9.70 26.31
CA LEU A 243 17.52 10.70 25.54
C LEU A 243 17.58 12.03 26.28
N ASP A 244 18.73 12.70 26.25
CA ASP A 244 18.83 14.06 26.76
C ASP A 244 18.04 15.01 25.83
N GLY A 245 16.95 15.59 26.34
CA GLY A 245 16.23 16.70 25.70
C GLY A 245 15.08 16.35 24.75
N ASP A 246 14.53 15.14 24.78
CA ASP A 246 13.50 14.71 23.80
C ASP A 246 12.07 15.22 24.14
N ASN A 247 11.35 15.74 23.13
CA ASN A 247 9.91 16.08 23.23
C ASN A 247 9.06 14.80 23.19
N MET A 248 9.51 13.75 22.50
CA MET A 248 8.85 12.44 22.51
C MET A 248 9.36 11.62 23.70
N ARG A 249 9.02 12.08 24.92
CA ARG A 249 9.41 11.38 26.16
C ARG A 249 8.87 9.95 26.17
N VAL A 250 9.58 9.01 26.79
CA VAL A 250 8.99 7.69 27.11
C VAL A 250 7.81 7.93 28.05
N SER A 251 6.72 7.19 27.85
CA SER A 251 5.52 7.28 28.70
C SER A 251 5.91 7.13 30.17
N ALA A 252 5.41 8.02 31.03
CA ALA A 252 5.60 7.86 32.46
C ALA A 252 4.96 6.54 32.93
N PRO A 253 5.45 5.89 34.01
CA PRO A 253 4.89 4.62 34.48
C PRO A 253 3.37 4.66 34.72
N GLU A 254 2.86 5.80 35.20
CA GLU A 254 1.42 6.03 35.40
C GLU A 254 0.62 6.02 34.09
N GLU A 255 1.19 6.55 33.01
CA GLU A 255 0.55 6.59 31.69
C GLU A 255 0.55 5.22 31.03
N GLN A 256 1.66 4.47 31.15
CA GLN A 256 1.72 3.07 30.71
C GLN A 256 0.68 2.21 31.45
N THR A 257 0.52 2.43 32.76
CA THR A 257 -0.50 1.74 33.56
C THR A 257 -1.91 2.04 33.05
N LYS A 258 -2.22 3.30 32.71
CA LYS A 258 -3.52 3.68 32.13
C LYS A 258 -3.74 3.06 30.75
N LEU A 259 -2.71 2.99 29.90
CA LEU A 259 -2.79 2.34 28.60
C LEU A 259 -3.09 0.85 28.75
N HIS A 260 -2.38 0.14 29.64
CA HIS A 260 -2.64 -1.27 29.94
C HIS A 260 -4.07 -1.50 30.44
N GLN A 261 -4.53 -0.70 31.41
CA GLN A 261 -5.91 -0.79 31.93
C GLN A 261 -6.97 -0.57 30.84
N THR A 262 -6.72 0.37 29.92
CA THR A 262 -7.63 0.64 28.80
C THR A 262 -7.68 -0.55 27.85
N LEU A 263 -6.53 -1.15 27.55
CA LEU A 263 -6.41 -2.29 26.66
C LEU A 263 -7.02 -3.57 27.25
N ASP A 264 -6.81 -3.82 28.55
CA ASP A 264 -7.44 -4.91 29.29
C ASP A 264 -8.97 -4.78 29.25
N ALA A 265 -9.50 -3.57 29.47
CA ALA A 265 -10.92 -3.31 29.38
C ALA A 265 -11.50 -3.57 27.97
N TYR A 266 -10.75 -3.26 26.90
CA TYR A 266 -11.17 -3.60 25.54
C TYR A 266 -11.20 -5.10 25.31
N ILE A 267 -10.17 -5.83 25.75
CA ILE A 267 -10.09 -7.29 25.58
C ILE A 267 -11.17 -8.01 26.39
N GLU A 268 -11.45 -7.57 27.61
CA GLU A 268 -12.57 -8.08 28.41
C GLU A 268 -13.92 -7.89 27.72
N ARG A 269 -14.15 -6.72 27.10
CA ARG A 269 -15.37 -6.46 26.32
C ARG A 269 -15.47 -7.39 25.12
N ILE A 270 -14.38 -7.62 24.39
CA ILE A 270 -14.35 -8.56 23.26
C ILE A 270 -14.69 -9.98 23.73
N ASN A 271 -14.06 -10.45 24.80
CA ASN A 271 -14.31 -11.78 25.36
C ASN A 271 -15.77 -11.95 25.83
N ARG A 272 -16.34 -10.92 26.47
CA ARG A 272 -17.74 -10.95 26.92
C ARG A 272 -18.68 -11.05 25.73
N MET A 273 -18.52 -10.19 24.73
CA MET A 273 -19.35 -10.21 23.52
C MET A 273 -19.26 -11.56 22.79
N ALA A 274 -18.05 -12.12 22.68
CA ALA A 274 -17.85 -13.42 22.04
C ALA A 274 -18.51 -14.57 22.82
N THR A 275 -18.42 -14.53 24.15
CA THR A 275 -19.09 -15.50 25.03
C THR A 275 -20.60 -15.43 24.87
N ASP A 276 -21.17 -14.23 24.98
CA ASP A 276 -22.61 -14.01 24.89
C ASP A 276 -23.15 -14.44 23.52
N ALA A 277 -22.46 -14.08 22.44
CA ALA A 277 -22.86 -14.43 21.08
C ALA A 277 -22.75 -15.94 20.81
N ARG A 278 -21.70 -16.59 21.33
CA ARG A 278 -21.55 -18.05 21.26
C ARG A 278 -22.67 -18.75 22.00
N THR A 279 -22.97 -18.36 23.23
CA THR A 279 -24.02 -18.98 24.04
C THR A 279 -25.40 -18.79 23.41
N ALA A 280 -25.70 -17.60 22.87
CA ALA A 280 -26.95 -17.35 22.17
C ALA A 280 -27.10 -18.26 20.94
N PHE A 281 -26.04 -18.39 20.14
CA PHE A 281 -26.04 -19.24 18.95
C PHE A 281 -26.18 -20.74 19.29
N GLU A 282 -25.38 -21.26 20.24
CA GLU A 282 -25.45 -22.66 20.67
C GLU A 282 -26.83 -23.01 21.27
N ALA A 283 -27.49 -22.05 21.93
CA ALA A 283 -28.85 -22.22 22.44
C ALA A 283 -29.92 -22.26 21.34
N GLU A 284 -29.74 -21.51 20.24
CA GLU A 284 -30.67 -21.48 19.10
C GLU A 284 -30.53 -22.70 18.19
N GLU A 285 -29.30 -23.11 17.88
CA GLU A 285 -29.00 -24.26 17.01
C GLU A 285 -29.12 -25.62 17.74
N GLY A 286 -29.02 -25.63 19.07
CA GLY A 286 -29.11 -26.84 19.89
C GLY A 286 -27.91 -27.79 19.75
N SER A 287 -26.80 -27.33 19.16
CA SER A 287 -25.54 -28.08 18.99
C SER A 287 -24.34 -27.22 19.39
N LEU A 288 -23.32 -27.83 19.99
CA LEU A 288 -22.11 -27.12 20.39
C LEU A 288 -21.21 -26.85 19.18
N LEU A 289 -20.57 -25.67 19.12
CA LEU A 289 -19.63 -25.34 18.03
C LEU A 289 -18.47 -26.34 17.90
N ALA A 290 -18.09 -26.97 19.02
CA ALA A 290 -17.02 -27.96 19.07
C ALA A 290 -17.39 -29.30 18.41
N GLU A 291 -18.68 -29.58 18.24
CA GLU A 291 -19.19 -30.84 17.68
C GLU A 291 -19.51 -30.73 16.18
N MET A 292 -19.47 -29.51 15.63
CA MET A 292 -19.73 -29.23 14.23
C MET A 292 -18.57 -29.67 13.32
N SER A 293 -18.90 -30.01 12.06
CA SER A 293 -17.89 -30.23 11.02
C SER A 293 -17.07 -28.95 10.77
N PRO A 294 -15.86 -29.04 10.18
CA PRO A 294 -15.08 -27.85 9.84
C PRO A 294 -15.83 -26.87 8.92
N GLU A 295 -16.63 -27.36 7.96
CA GLU A 295 -17.46 -26.50 7.12
C GLU A 295 -18.59 -25.82 7.90
N ASP A 296 -19.34 -26.58 8.70
CA ASP A 296 -20.47 -26.05 9.47
C ASP A 296 -20.00 -25.09 10.56
N ARG A 297 -18.88 -25.39 11.21
CA ARG A 297 -18.26 -24.50 12.20
C ARG A 297 -17.83 -23.17 11.58
N ASN A 298 -17.27 -23.17 10.37
CA ASN A 298 -16.93 -21.93 9.68
C ASN A 298 -18.17 -21.11 9.33
N ALA A 299 -19.26 -21.77 8.92
CA ALA A 299 -20.53 -21.10 8.65
C ALA A 299 -21.16 -20.51 9.93
N ALA A 300 -21.12 -21.25 11.02
CA ALA A 300 -21.54 -20.79 12.34
C ALA A 300 -20.72 -19.57 12.81
N LEU A 301 -19.40 -19.60 12.66
CA LEU A 301 -18.54 -18.45 12.99
C LEU A 301 -18.87 -17.21 12.14
N ASP A 302 -19.16 -17.35 10.85
CA ASP A 302 -19.57 -16.24 9.97
C ASP A 302 -20.90 -15.61 10.46
N LEU A 303 -21.86 -16.43 10.87
CA LEU A 303 -23.15 -16.00 11.44
C LEU A 303 -22.98 -15.27 12.79
N ILE A 304 -22.20 -15.84 13.71
CA ILE A 304 -21.95 -15.24 15.03
C ILE A 304 -21.26 -13.88 14.87
N GLU A 305 -20.24 -13.81 14.00
CA GLU A 305 -19.54 -12.56 13.68
C GLU A 305 -20.50 -11.50 13.15
N GLU A 306 -21.39 -11.86 12.23
CA GLU A 306 -22.34 -10.92 11.64
C GLU A 306 -23.24 -10.27 12.70
N VAL A 307 -23.87 -11.09 13.55
CA VAL A 307 -24.75 -10.60 14.61
C VAL A 307 -23.99 -9.67 15.55
N ALA A 308 -22.74 -10.04 15.89
CA ALA A 308 -21.89 -9.24 16.75
C ALA A 308 -21.53 -7.89 16.12
N VAL A 309 -21.08 -7.87 14.85
CA VAL A 309 -20.68 -6.63 14.16
C VAL A 309 -21.84 -5.63 14.01
N ALA A 310 -23.08 -6.12 13.92
CA ALA A 310 -24.28 -5.29 13.88
C ALA A 310 -24.77 -4.81 15.26
N SER A 311 -24.24 -5.39 16.35
CA SER A 311 -24.69 -5.11 17.71
C SER A 311 -24.21 -3.75 18.22
N ASP A 312 -25.02 -3.12 19.08
CA ASP A 312 -24.64 -1.84 19.72
C ASP A 312 -23.33 -1.95 20.53
N PRO A 313 -23.09 -3.00 21.35
CA PRO A 313 -21.84 -3.16 22.08
C PRO A 313 -20.59 -3.14 21.20
N PHE A 314 -20.64 -3.79 20.02
CA PHE A 314 -19.54 -3.80 19.07
C PHE A 314 -19.30 -2.41 18.46
N LEU A 315 -20.37 -1.74 18.00
CA LEU A 315 -20.29 -0.40 17.42
C LEU A 315 -19.84 0.67 18.43
N GLU A 316 -20.17 0.48 19.71
CA GLU A 316 -19.65 1.30 20.81
C GLU A 316 -18.15 1.08 20.98
N LEU A 317 -17.69 -0.17 21.03
CA LEU A 317 -16.28 -0.48 21.17
C LEU A 317 -15.44 0.07 20.01
N VAL A 318 -15.92 -0.06 18.77
CA VAL A 318 -15.28 0.56 17.59
C VAL A 318 -15.11 2.06 17.79
N SER A 319 -16.15 2.73 18.28
CA SER A 319 -16.14 4.19 18.48
C SER A 319 -15.21 4.58 19.63
N ASP A 320 -15.18 3.80 20.71
CA ASP A 320 -14.30 4.04 21.86
C ASP A 320 -12.82 3.91 21.49
N VAL A 321 -12.48 2.92 20.67
CA VAL A 321 -11.13 2.74 20.13
C VAL A 321 -10.78 3.88 19.20
N LEU A 322 -11.67 4.27 18.28
CA LEU A 322 -11.44 5.39 17.36
C LEU A 322 -11.20 6.70 18.11
N ASP A 323 -11.98 6.97 19.17
CA ASP A 323 -11.80 8.14 20.03
C ASP A 323 -10.46 8.11 20.76
N GLU A 324 -10.02 6.94 21.22
CA GLU A 324 -8.69 6.78 21.81
C GLU A 324 -7.59 7.11 20.80
N LEU A 325 -7.73 6.67 19.55
CA LEU A 325 -6.78 7.00 18.48
C LEU A 325 -6.72 8.51 18.20
N ARG A 326 -7.85 9.21 18.27
CA ARG A 326 -7.91 10.68 18.08
C ARG A 326 -6.99 11.41 19.06
N THR A 327 -6.96 10.98 20.31
CA THR A 327 -6.14 11.62 21.35
C THR A 327 -4.64 11.56 21.05
N LYS A 328 -4.18 10.60 20.23
CA LYS A 328 -2.77 10.44 19.91
C LYS A 328 -2.24 11.56 19.01
N PHE A 329 -3.12 12.20 18.24
CA PHE A 329 -2.74 13.38 17.45
C PHE A 329 -2.42 14.60 18.33
N ASP A 330 -3.04 14.70 19.50
CA ASP A 330 -2.83 15.83 20.42
C ASP A 330 -1.47 15.76 21.14
N LEU A 331 -0.79 14.61 21.06
CA LEU A 331 0.59 14.44 21.54
C LEU A 331 1.62 15.15 20.65
N VAL A 332 1.26 15.42 19.39
CA VAL A 332 2.13 16.14 18.44
C VAL A 332 1.90 17.64 18.62
N THR A 333 2.84 18.30 19.29
CA THR A 333 2.77 19.74 19.60
C THR A 333 3.46 20.61 18.57
N ASP A 334 4.44 20.07 17.84
CA ASP A 334 5.18 20.75 16.80
C ASP A 334 4.47 20.65 15.43
N GLY A 335 4.56 21.71 14.62
CA GLY A 335 3.94 21.77 13.29
C GLY A 335 2.44 22.09 13.29
N HIS A 336 1.77 21.84 12.16
CA HIS A 336 0.39 22.24 11.93
C HIS A 336 -0.42 21.12 11.29
N PHE A 337 -1.60 20.84 11.85
CA PHE A 337 -2.57 19.92 11.26
C PHE A 337 -3.56 20.63 10.35
N GLU A 338 -3.75 20.12 9.14
CA GLU A 338 -4.97 20.36 8.36
C GLU A 338 -6.01 19.31 8.74
N ARG A 339 -7.17 19.76 9.21
CA ARG A 339 -8.26 18.89 9.68
C ARG A 339 -9.48 18.98 8.79
N THR A 340 -10.32 17.94 8.83
CA THR A 340 -11.67 17.97 8.30
C THR A 340 -12.56 18.95 9.08
N THR A 341 -13.78 19.18 8.60
CA THR A 341 -14.75 20.01 9.32
C THR A 341 -15.18 19.38 10.64
N THR A 342 -15.12 18.03 10.75
CA THR A 342 -15.36 17.27 11.98
C THR A 342 -14.14 17.19 12.90
N GLY A 343 -12.99 17.75 12.50
CA GLY A 343 -11.77 17.80 13.30
C GLY A 343 -10.80 16.63 13.10
N TRP A 344 -11.06 15.72 12.15
CA TRP A 344 -10.16 14.61 11.84
C TRP A 344 -8.90 15.08 11.07
N PRO A 345 -7.68 14.69 11.46
CA PRO A 345 -6.46 15.05 10.73
C PRO A 345 -6.40 14.48 9.31
N LYS A 346 -6.21 15.35 8.31
CA LYS A 346 -5.96 14.96 6.91
C LYS A 346 -4.46 14.97 6.59
N ALA A 347 -3.79 16.03 7.04
CA ALA A 347 -2.38 16.24 6.81
C ALA A 347 -1.75 16.97 7.99
N TRP A 348 -0.43 16.83 8.11
CA TRP A 348 0.41 17.59 9.02
C TRP A 348 1.59 18.16 8.25
N TYR A 349 2.00 19.39 8.57
CA TYR A 349 3.17 20.02 7.96
C TYR A 349 3.99 20.80 8.98
N ILE A 350 5.30 20.83 8.77
CA ILE A 350 6.24 21.60 9.59
C ILE A 350 7.33 22.22 8.71
N LYS A 351 7.88 23.33 9.19
CA LYS A 351 9.08 23.96 8.66
C LYS A 351 9.98 24.38 9.83
N SER A 352 11.22 23.93 9.81
CA SER A 352 12.22 24.18 10.85
C SER A 352 13.49 24.75 10.22
N ALA A 353 14.22 25.57 10.97
CA ALA A 353 15.46 26.16 10.49
C ALA A 353 16.55 25.09 10.26
N PRO A 354 17.57 25.34 9.42
CA PRO A 354 18.62 24.35 9.14
C PRO A 354 19.42 23.88 10.37
N ASN A 355 19.45 24.68 11.43
CA ASN A 355 20.10 24.37 12.71
C ASN A 355 19.19 23.63 13.70
N GLU A 356 17.94 23.31 13.32
CA GLU A 356 16.93 22.67 14.18
C GLU A 356 16.66 21.21 13.78
N ARG A 357 17.69 20.53 13.24
CA ARG A 357 17.60 19.14 12.77
C ARG A 357 17.00 18.20 13.82
N ASP A 358 17.48 18.28 15.06
CA ASP A 358 17.05 17.37 16.14
C ASP A 358 15.57 17.57 16.48
N SER A 359 15.13 18.82 16.64
CA SER A 359 13.72 19.16 16.89
C SER A 359 12.82 18.69 15.75
N PHE A 360 13.25 18.92 14.50
CA PHE A 360 12.54 18.46 13.32
C PHE A 360 12.39 16.93 13.27
N LEU A 361 13.48 16.19 13.46
CA LEU A 361 13.46 14.72 13.43
C LEU A 361 12.63 14.16 14.59
N ASN A 362 12.65 14.78 15.78
CA ASN A 362 11.81 14.39 16.90
C ASN A 362 10.31 14.56 16.60
N ALA A 363 9.91 15.64 15.92
CA ALA A 363 8.53 15.81 15.48
C ALA A 363 8.11 14.73 14.47
N ILE A 364 8.99 14.38 13.53
CA ILE A 364 8.73 13.36 12.50
C ILE A 364 8.59 11.95 13.09
N ARG A 365 9.31 11.63 14.18
CA ARG A 365 9.33 10.29 14.78
C ARG A 365 7.96 9.78 15.25
N PHE A 366 7.02 10.67 15.62
CA PHE A 366 5.64 10.26 15.90
C PHE A 366 4.98 9.52 14.72
N PHE A 367 5.39 9.84 13.50
CA PHE A 367 4.80 9.32 12.26
C PHE A 367 5.58 8.16 11.65
N SER A 368 6.86 8.01 12.00
CA SER A 368 7.76 7.06 11.33
C SER A 368 8.43 6.05 12.25
N ASP A 369 8.38 6.22 13.57
CA ASP A 369 9.05 5.33 14.52
C ASP A 369 8.24 4.04 14.76
N ASN A 370 8.88 3.05 15.39
CA ASN A 370 8.35 1.72 15.65
C ASN A 370 8.82 1.11 16.99
N HIS A 371 9.60 1.86 17.78
CA HIS A 371 10.20 1.33 19.01
C HIS A 371 9.14 1.02 20.07
N TYR A 372 9.34 -0.08 20.79
CA TYR A 372 8.40 -0.55 21.81
C TYR A 372 8.22 0.43 22.96
N GLN A 373 9.25 1.19 23.33
CA GLN A 373 9.17 2.21 24.39
C GLN A 373 8.19 3.36 24.08
N TYR A 374 7.82 3.55 22.81
CA TYR A 374 6.86 4.57 22.38
C TYR A 374 5.49 4.00 22.01
N TRP A 375 5.28 2.69 22.16
CA TRP A 375 3.97 2.09 21.92
C TRP A 375 2.91 2.72 22.83
N GLY A 376 1.76 3.05 22.25
CA GLY A 376 0.73 3.88 22.89
C GLY A 376 0.74 5.34 22.44
N ARG A 377 1.73 5.76 21.63
CA ARG A 377 1.90 7.16 21.20
C ARG A 377 2.19 7.32 19.69
N LEU A 378 2.59 6.25 19.01
CA LEU A 378 3.04 6.32 17.62
C LEU A 378 1.84 6.35 16.66
N LEU A 379 1.83 7.34 15.77
CA LEU A 379 0.82 7.54 14.73
C LEU A 379 1.14 6.79 13.43
N THR A 380 2.29 6.13 13.34
CA THR A 380 2.77 5.35 12.18
C THR A 380 1.69 4.49 11.50
N PRO A 381 0.77 3.79 12.22
CA PRO A 381 -0.28 3.00 11.57
C PRO A 381 -1.36 3.82 10.86
N LEU A 382 -1.50 5.11 11.18
CA LEU A 382 -2.49 6.03 10.59
C LEU A 382 -1.91 6.82 9.41
N VAL A 383 -0.61 6.70 9.14
CA VAL A 383 0.06 7.46 8.09
C VAL A 383 -0.16 6.78 6.74
N ASN A 384 -0.63 7.57 5.78
CA ASN A 384 -0.78 7.15 4.38
C ASN A 384 0.51 7.34 3.59
N SER A 385 1.27 8.40 3.89
CA SER A 385 2.53 8.73 3.23
C SER A 385 3.24 9.87 3.93
N MET A 386 4.55 9.97 3.71
CA MET A 386 5.40 10.98 4.31
C MET A 386 6.36 11.56 3.28
N ARG A 387 6.59 12.87 3.36
CA ARG A 387 7.58 13.59 2.59
C ARG A 387 8.43 14.44 3.52
N VAL A 388 9.75 14.32 3.37
CA VAL A 388 10.73 15.03 4.19
C VAL A 388 11.73 15.69 3.24
N VAL A 389 12.00 16.96 3.46
CA VAL A 389 12.95 17.73 2.67
C VAL A 389 13.90 18.44 3.63
N GLY A 390 15.18 18.46 3.31
CA GLY A 390 16.15 19.22 4.08
C GLY A 390 17.58 18.92 3.67
N PRO A 391 18.56 19.59 4.31
CA PRO A 391 19.99 19.47 3.99
C PRO A 391 20.56 18.16 4.56
N PHE A 392 19.97 17.03 4.15
CA PHE A 392 20.43 15.70 4.49
C PHE A 392 21.70 15.37 3.69
N ARG A 393 22.75 14.99 4.41
CA ARG A 393 24.03 14.58 3.82
C ARG A 393 24.73 13.62 4.77
N PRO A 394 25.30 12.51 4.27
CA PRO A 394 26.13 11.66 5.10
C PRO A 394 27.53 12.24 5.29
N ASN A 395 28.12 11.97 6.46
CA ASN A 395 29.45 12.45 6.82
C ASN A 395 30.56 11.87 5.92
N TRP A 396 30.30 10.75 5.24
CA TRP A 396 31.25 10.09 4.36
C TRP A 396 31.17 10.54 2.89
N ALA A 397 30.15 11.33 2.50
CA ALA A 397 29.99 11.76 1.12
C ALA A 397 30.98 12.86 0.75
N ASP A 398 31.71 12.66 -0.35
CA ASP A 398 32.67 13.61 -0.88
C ASP A 398 31.98 14.89 -1.37
N GLU A 399 30.85 14.72 -2.08
CA GLU A 399 30.06 15.80 -2.67
C GLU A 399 28.58 15.73 -2.23
N PRO A 400 27.86 16.87 -2.19
CA PRO A 400 26.42 16.86 -1.95
C PRO A 400 25.68 16.26 -3.16
N ALA A 401 24.68 15.41 -2.90
CA ALA A 401 23.88 14.78 -3.94
C ALA A 401 22.46 15.35 -3.97
N ARG A 402 22.02 15.81 -5.15
CA ARG A 402 20.65 16.32 -5.37
C ARG A 402 19.73 15.17 -5.73
N LEU A 403 19.24 14.48 -4.70
CA LEU A 403 18.41 13.29 -4.86
C LEU A 403 17.03 13.48 -4.24
N VAL A 404 16.05 12.81 -4.83
CA VAL A 404 14.74 12.52 -4.24
C VAL A 404 14.64 11.00 -4.08
N LEU A 405 14.84 10.51 -2.86
CA LEU A 405 14.76 9.09 -2.52
C LEU A 405 13.30 8.72 -2.22
N VAL A 406 12.79 7.66 -2.86
CA VAL A 406 11.43 7.16 -2.63
C VAL A 406 11.53 5.74 -2.07
N ASP A 407 11.40 5.60 -0.75
CA ASP A 407 11.32 4.30 -0.08
C ASP A 407 9.87 3.79 -0.13
N THR A 408 9.70 2.57 -0.62
CA THR A 408 8.37 1.95 -0.77
C THR A 408 8.22 0.73 0.12
N GLU A 409 6.97 0.28 0.33
CA GLU A 409 6.69 -1.01 0.96
C GLU A 409 7.49 -2.11 0.24
N GLY A 410 8.14 -2.96 1.04
CA GLY A 410 8.92 -4.02 0.45
C GLY A 410 8.08 -5.13 -0.21
N LEU A 411 8.67 -5.79 -1.21
CA LEU A 411 8.00 -6.70 -2.14
C LEU A 411 7.77 -8.12 -1.58
N GLY A 412 6.62 -8.73 -1.91
CA GLY A 412 6.39 -10.19 -1.89
C GLY A 412 6.40 -10.92 -0.54
N HIS A 413 6.01 -10.28 0.56
CA HIS A 413 6.16 -10.84 1.93
C HIS A 413 5.03 -11.67 2.48
N LYS A 414 3.94 -11.86 1.73
CA LYS A 414 2.88 -12.71 2.22
C LYS A 414 3.20 -14.11 1.71
N ALA A 415 3.29 -15.11 2.58
CA ALA A 415 3.55 -16.53 2.28
C ALA A 415 2.50 -17.18 1.33
N ASP A 416 1.69 -16.34 0.69
CA ASP A 416 0.40 -16.58 0.10
C ASP A 416 -0.05 -15.44 -0.85
N ALA A 417 0.67 -14.31 -0.94
CA ALA A 417 0.38 -13.29 -1.95
C ALA A 417 1.13 -13.58 -3.25
N THR A 418 0.54 -13.12 -4.34
CA THR A 418 1.22 -12.93 -5.60
C THR A 418 2.37 -11.95 -5.41
N ALA A 419 3.57 -12.28 -5.88
CA ALA A 419 4.73 -11.39 -5.80
C ALA A 419 4.71 -10.24 -6.83
N ASP A 420 3.55 -9.99 -7.45
CA ASP A 420 3.35 -8.92 -8.42
C ASP A 420 3.47 -7.53 -7.77
N LEU A 421 3.91 -6.55 -8.56
CA LEU A 421 4.03 -5.18 -8.09
C LEU A 421 2.66 -4.59 -7.75
N PRO A 422 2.54 -3.85 -6.62
CA PRO A 422 1.33 -3.10 -6.29
C PRO A 422 1.00 -2.06 -7.38
N GLU A 423 -0.28 -1.79 -7.60
CA GLU A 423 -0.76 -0.73 -8.52
C GLU A 423 -0.15 0.64 -8.20
N GLN A 424 -0.07 0.99 -6.93
CA GLN A 424 0.59 2.22 -6.43
C GLN A 424 2.09 2.33 -6.76
N THR A 425 2.78 1.23 -7.06
CA THR A 425 4.22 1.23 -7.38
C THR A 425 4.48 1.49 -8.86
N LEU A 426 3.56 1.13 -9.75
CA LEU A 426 3.75 1.28 -11.21
C LEU A 426 3.93 2.76 -11.64
N PRO A 427 3.11 3.73 -11.19
CA PRO A 427 3.34 5.14 -11.48
C PRO A 427 4.74 5.63 -11.06
N LEU A 428 5.26 5.10 -9.95
CA LEU A 428 6.58 5.48 -9.45
C LEU A 428 7.70 5.00 -10.38
N LEU A 429 7.54 3.88 -11.09
CA LEU A 429 8.53 3.42 -12.07
C LEU A 429 8.63 4.38 -13.27
N HIS A 430 7.50 4.92 -13.70
CA HIS A 430 7.45 5.89 -14.80
C HIS A 430 8.14 7.20 -14.44
N GLU A 431 7.94 7.66 -13.20
CA GLU A 431 8.49 8.92 -12.70
C GLU A 431 9.94 8.87 -12.21
N ALA A 432 10.44 7.68 -11.87
CA ALA A 432 11.80 7.52 -11.41
C ALA A 432 12.80 7.81 -12.54
N ASP A 433 13.91 8.46 -12.21
CA ASP A 433 15.09 8.54 -13.06
C ASP A 433 15.96 7.29 -12.89
N VAL A 434 16.04 6.78 -11.65
CA VAL A 434 16.70 5.52 -11.30
C VAL A 434 15.78 4.63 -10.48
N ILE A 435 15.71 3.35 -10.84
CA ILE A 435 15.03 2.29 -10.10
C ILE A 435 16.11 1.45 -9.42
N LEU A 436 16.24 1.59 -8.10
CA LEU A 436 17.27 0.91 -7.31
C LEU A 436 16.69 -0.35 -6.65
N LEU A 437 17.00 -1.51 -7.21
CA LEU A 437 16.65 -2.80 -6.61
C LEU A 437 17.67 -3.16 -5.52
N VAL A 438 17.22 -3.16 -4.27
CA VAL A 438 18.04 -3.50 -3.11
C VAL A 438 17.78 -4.96 -2.73
N GLU A 439 18.85 -5.77 -2.70
CA GLU A 439 18.80 -7.18 -2.29
C GLU A 439 19.86 -7.48 -1.21
N SER A 440 19.53 -8.36 -0.27
CA SER A 440 20.54 -8.87 0.66
C SER A 440 21.39 -9.95 0.00
N ALA A 441 22.70 -9.73 -0.03
CA ALA A 441 23.66 -10.72 -0.55
C ALA A 441 23.63 -12.04 0.24
N LYS A 442 23.14 -12.04 1.49
CA LYS A 442 22.90 -13.25 2.30
C LYS A 442 21.99 -14.25 1.58
N ASN A 443 21.02 -13.75 0.81
CA ASN A 443 20.01 -14.60 0.15
C ASN A 443 20.43 -15.01 -1.27
N GLY A 444 21.53 -14.47 -1.81
CA GLY A 444 22.05 -14.82 -3.14
C GLY A 444 21.03 -14.70 -4.29
N MET A 445 20.12 -13.71 -4.24
CA MET A 445 18.99 -13.56 -5.18
C MET A 445 18.06 -14.79 -5.28
N THR A 446 18.02 -15.67 -4.28
CA THR A 446 17.07 -16.83 -4.29
C THR A 446 15.62 -16.42 -4.04
N ASN A 447 15.38 -15.15 -3.68
CA ASN A 447 14.04 -14.67 -3.39
C ASN A 447 13.21 -14.48 -4.67
N PHE A 448 12.13 -15.25 -4.79
CA PHE A 448 11.19 -15.18 -5.91
C PHE A 448 10.61 -13.77 -6.13
N ALA A 449 10.39 -13.01 -5.06
CA ALA A 449 9.83 -11.66 -5.15
C ALA A 449 10.80 -10.66 -5.80
N SER A 450 12.11 -10.84 -5.63
CA SER A 450 13.12 -10.00 -6.27
C SER A 450 13.20 -10.29 -7.78
N GLY A 451 13.05 -11.55 -8.17
CA GLY A 451 12.91 -11.95 -9.57
C GLY A 451 11.65 -11.36 -10.22
N LYS A 452 10.52 -11.39 -9.52
CA LYS A 452 9.27 -10.76 -9.97
C LYS A 452 9.34 -9.24 -10.06
N ALA A 453 10.07 -8.59 -9.15
CA ALA A 453 10.36 -7.16 -9.23
C ALA A 453 11.12 -6.82 -10.52
N LEU A 454 12.18 -7.59 -10.80
CA LEU A 454 13.00 -7.44 -11.99
C LEU A 454 12.18 -7.68 -13.26
N GLU A 455 11.35 -8.73 -13.27
CA GLU A 455 10.41 -9.04 -14.35
C GLU A 455 9.44 -7.89 -14.62
N ALA A 456 8.91 -7.28 -13.57
CA ALA A 456 7.98 -6.16 -13.71
C ALA A 456 8.67 -4.90 -14.27
N VAL A 457 9.90 -4.57 -13.83
CA VAL A 457 10.69 -3.45 -14.41
C VAL A 457 10.93 -3.65 -15.90
N VAL A 458 11.24 -4.87 -16.31
CA VAL A 458 11.51 -5.21 -17.71
C VAL A 458 10.23 -5.23 -18.55
N ASN A 459 9.13 -5.74 -18.01
CA ASN A 459 7.83 -5.77 -18.69
C ASN A 459 7.20 -4.37 -18.83
N THR A 460 7.54 -3.45 -17.94
CA THR A 460 7.09 -2.04 -17.99
C THR A 460 8.01 -1.13 -18.81
N GLY A 461 9.13 -1.66 -19.32
CA GLY A 461 10.03 -0.91 -20.21
C GLY A 461 10.99 0.02 -19.50
N HIS A 462 11.42 -0.33 -18.28
CA HIS A 462 12.30 0.50 -17.45
C HIS A 462 13.70 -0.08 -17.25
N THR A 463 14.12 -0.96 -18.17
CA THR A 463 15.42 -1.65 -18.18
C THR A 463 16.61 -0.71 -17.94
N ARG A 464 16.65 0.43 -18.64
CA ARG A 464 17.76 1.40 -18.58
C ARG A 464 17.86 2.15 -17.27
N LYS A 465 16.73 2.36 -16.58
CA LYS A 465 16.66 3.05 -15.29
C LYS A 465 17.10 2.14 -14.14
N LEU A 466 17.18 0.83 -14.37
CA LEU A 466 17.44 -0.15 -13.33
C LEU A 466 18.89 -0.10 -12.84
N ALA A 467 19.08 -0.14 -11.53
CA ALA A 467 20.34 -0.40 -10.86
C ALA A 467 20.12 -1.38 -9.72
N VAL A 468 21.16 -2.08 -9.29
CA VAL A 468 21.07 -3.08 -8.21
C VAL A 468 22.07 -2.75 -7.10
N VAL A 469 21.63 -2.84 -5.85
CA VAL A 469 22.52 -2.75 -4.68
C VAL A 469 22.41 -4.01 -3.85
N PHE A 470 23.52 -4.71 -3.72
CA PHE A 470 23.66 -5.84 -2.81
C PHE A 470 24.12 -5.37 -1.43
N THR A 471 23.25 -5.49 -0.43
CA THR A 471 23.57 -5.20 0.97
C THR A 471 24.10 -6.45 1.69
N ASN A 472 24.55 -6.29 2.93
CA ASN A 472 25.02 -7.39 3.78
C ASN A 472 26.15 -8.20 3.14
N MET A 473 26.98 -7.56 2.31
CA MET A 473 28.13 -8.22 1.70
C MET A 473 29.09 -8.76 2.76
N ASP A 474 29.16 -8.16 3.94
CA ASP A 474 29.91 -8.64 5.09
C ASP A 474 29.47 -10.03 5.60
N LEU A 475 28.22 -10.43 5.36
CA LEU A 475 27.67 -11.72 5.79
C LEU A 475 27.90 -12.87 4.78
N VAL A 476 28.30 -12.57 3.55
CA VAL A 476 28.60 -13.60 2.55
C VAL A 476 29.96 -14.24 2.89
N LYS A 477 29.93 -15.51 3.31
CA LYS A 477 31.08 -16.29 3.76
C LYS A 477 31.21 -17.57 2.93
N GLY A 478 32.45 -18.03 2.73
CA GLY A 478 32.76 -19.32 2.12
C GLY A 478 34.26 -19.44 1.90
N ASP A 479 34.80 -20.65 2.03
CA ASP A 479 36.26 -20.88 1.96
C ASP A 479 36.87 -20.41 0.62
N ASN A 480 36.06 -20.45 -0.45
CA ASN A 480 36.42 -20.02 -1.81
C ASN A 480 35.93 -18.61 -2.19
N LEU A 481 35.31 -17.85 -1.27
CA LEU A 481 34.68 -16.56 -1.57
C LEU A 481 35.51 -15.40 -0.98
N LYS A 482 36.57 -14.99 -1.71
CA LYS A 482 37.43 -13.85 -1.35
C LYS A 482 37.55 -12.86 -2.51
N GLY A 483 37.62 -11.56 -2.19
CA GLY A 483 37.79 -10.49 -3.19
C GLY A 483 36.73 -10.53 -4.29
N HIS A 484 37.16 -10.43 -5.55
CA HIS A 484 36.27 -10.42 -6.72
C HIS A 484 35.39 -11.67 -6.86
N ALA A 485 35.88 -12.86 -6.47
CA ALA A 485 35.08 -14.10 -6.55
C ALA A 485 33.78 -14.01 -5.73
N LYS A 486 33.76 -13.17 -4.69
CA LYS A 486 32.57 -12.90 -3.89
C LYS A 486 31.54 -12.07 -4.64
N PHE A 487 31.97 -11.08 -5.42
CA PHE A 487 31.09 -10.27 -6.27
C PHE A 487 30.53 -11.12 -7.40
N ASP A 488 31.37 -11.91 -8.08
CA ASP A 488 30.96 -12.81 -9.16
C ASP A 488 29.93 -13.84 -8.69
N HIS A 489 30.09 -14.38 -7.48
CA HIS A 489 29.14 -15.32 -6.89
C HIS A 489 27.76 -14.67 -6.69
N VAL A 490 27.70 -13.47 -6.11
CA VAL A 490 26.44 -12.76 -5.86
C VAL A 490 25.79 -12.33 -7.18
N PHE A 491 26.57 -11.79 -8.11
CA PHE A 491 26.09 -11.44 -9.45
C PHE A 491 25.61 -12.65 -10.25
N GLY A 492 26.20 -13.83 -10.02
CA GLY A 492 25.75 -15.10 -10.58
C GLY A 492 24.28 -15.42 -10.26
N GLY A 493 23.79 -15.01 -9.08
CA GLY A 493 22.37 -15.15 -8.71
C GLY A 493 21.45 -14.26 -9.56
N LEU A 494 21.88 -13.04 -9.87
CA LEU A 494 21.17 -12.13 -10.77
C LEU A 494 21.14 -12.69 -12.21
N ARG A 495 22.30 -13.19 -12.69
CA ARG A 495 22.41 -13.85 -14.00
C ARG A 495 21.45 -15.04 -14.11
N ASN A 496 21.38 -15.86 -13.06
CA ASN A 496 20.46 -17.00 -12.99
C ASN A 496 18.98 -16.59 -13.11
N ILE A 497 18.56 -15.47 -12.50
CA ILE A 497 17.19 -14.95 -12.65
C ILE A 497 16.94 -14.50 -14.09
N VAL A 498 17.89 -13.75 -14.68
CA VAL A 498 17.74 -13.27 -16.06
C VAL A 498 17.61 -14.45 -17.02
N ASP A 499 18.49 -15.45 -16.89
CA ASP A 499 18.55 -16.59 -17.80
C ASP A 499 17.37 -17.57 -17.63
N ASN A 500 16.85 -17.76 -16.42
CA ASN A 500 15.81 -18.79 -16.16
C ASN A 500 14.40 -18.24 -15.93
N GLN A 501 14.26 -17.01 -15.42
CA GLN A 501 12.96 -16.40 -15.16
C GLN A 501 12.59 -15.40 -16.27
N LEU A 502 13.48 -14.45 -16.59
CA LEU A 502 13.17 -13.39 -17.56
C LEU A 502 13.20 -13.87 -19.00
N ALA A 503 14.06 -14.84 -19.35
CA ALA A 503 14.17 -15.37 -20.71
C ALA A 503 12.85 -15.96 -21.27
N LYS A 504 11.84 -16.20 -20.42
CA LYS A 504 10.48 -16.57 -20.85
C LYS A 504 9.69 -15.40 -21.44
N ASN A 505 10.03 -14.18 -21.05
CA ASN A 505 9.28 -12.96 -21.36
C ASN A 505 10.04 -12.00 -22.28
N VAL A 506 11.35 -12.13 -22.38
CA VAL A 506 12.19 -11.28 -23.23
C VAL A 506 13.01 -12.07 -24.23
N SER A 507 13.40 -11.41 -25.31
CA SER A 507 14.33 -11.95 -26.29
C SER A 507 15.72 -12.22 -25.68
N VAL A 508 16.49 -13.14 -26.28
CA VAL A 508 17.87 -13.46 -25.85
C VAL A 508 18.76 -12.21 -25.88
N ASP A 509 18.59 -11.37 -26.91
CA ASP A 509 19.33 -10.11 -27.03
C ASP A 509 18.95 -9.12 -25.93
N ALA A 510 17.66 -9.03 -25.57
CA ALA A 510 17.21 -8.19 -24.47
C ALA A 510 17.76 -8.65 -23.11
N ALA A 511 17.77 -9.96 -22.86
CA ALA A 511 18.38 -10.54 -21.65
C ALA A 511 19.88 -10.22 -21.57
N ARG A 512 20.60 -10.37 -22.69
CA ARG A 512 22.04 -10.04 -22.76
C ARG A 512 22.30 -8.55 -22.55
N ASN A 513 21.51 -7.68 -23.17
CA ASN A 513 21.65 -6.23 -23.01
C ASN A 513 21.36 -5.80 -21.57
N LEU A 514 20.36 -6.41 -20.92
CA LEU A 514 20.09 -6.20 -19.49
C LEU A 514 21.30 -6.60 -18.64
N LEU A 515 21.91 -7.75 -18.88
CA LEU A 515 23.10 -8.18 -18.14
C LEU A 515 24.28 -7.22 -18.33
N ASN A 516 24.56 -6.80 -19.56
CA ASN A 516 25.62 -5.83 -19.85
C ASN A 516 25.39 -4.50 -19.13
N HIS A 517 24.13 -4.02 -19.08
CA HIS A 517 23.75 -2.83 -18.33
C HIS A 517 23.96 -3.02 -16.82
N LEU A 518 23.59 -4.18 -16.28
CA LEU A 518 23.72 -4.49 -14.85
C LEU A 518 25.18 -4.69 -14.40
N GLU A 519 26.10 -5.06 -15.30
CA GLU A 519 27.52 -5.15 -14.98
C GLU A 519 28.11 -3.81 -14.50
N VAL A 520 27.61 -2.69 -15.03
CA VAL A 520 28.09 -1.34 -14.64
C VAL A 520 27.19 -0.64 -13.61
N SER A 521 25.94 -1.06 -13.47
CA SER A 521 24.93 -0.47 -12.58
C SER A 521 24.61 -1.32 -11.33
N THR A 522 25.50 -2.27 -10.99
CA THR A 522 25.42 -3.06 -9.74
C THR A 522 26.47 -2.62 -8.74
N PHE A 523 26.06 -2.48 -7.48
CA PHE A 523 26.88 -2.00 -6.37
C PHE A 523 26.84 -2.97 -5.19
N TYR A 524 27.93 -3.02 -4.41
CA TYR A 524 28.13 -4.01 -3.35
C TYR A 524 28.51 -3.37 -2.01
N VAL A 525 27.60 -3.35 -1.05
CA VAL A 525 27.78 -2.67 0.24
C VAL A 525 27.63 -3.63 1.42
N GLY A 526 28.48 -3.44 2.44
CA GLY A 526 28.48 -4.22 3.68
C GLY A 526 28.58 -3.30 4.90
N ARG A 527 28.12 -3.76 6.07
CA ARG A 527 28.16 -3.00 7.33
C ARG A 527 27.48 -1.62 7.29
N ILE A 528 26.49 -1.45 6.40
CA ILE A 528 25.72 -0.20 6.28
C ILE A 528 24.80 0.09 7.47
N ASN A 529 24.75 -0.79 8.47
CA ASN A 529 24.09 -0.52 9.76
C ASN A 529 24.96 0.34 10.69
N ASP A 530 26.27 0.37 10.47
CA ASP A 530 27.22 1.16 11.26
C ASP A 530 27.05 2.65 10.93
N LEU A 531 27.19 3.53 11.93
CA LEU A 531 27.12 4.98 11.70
C LEU A 531 28.17 5.44 10.69
N ASP A 532 29.36 4.83 10.73
CA ASP A 532 30.43 5.08 9.77
C ASP A 532 30.84 3.78 9.06
N PRO A 533 30.26 3.46 7.88
CA PRO A 533 30.51 2.21 7.18
C PRO A 533 31.81 2.27 6.38
N ILE A 534 32.96 2.41 7.06
CA ILE A 534 34.31 2.56 6.48
C ILE A 534 34.56 1.66 5.25
N PRO A 535 34.34 0.32 5.30
CA PRO A 535 34.63 -0.54 4.14
C PRO A 535 33.71 -0.32 2.94
N ALA A 536 32.53 0.26 3.14
CA ALA A 536 31.56 0.51 2.06
C ALA A 536 31.67 1.92 1.46
N LYS A 537 32.39 2.86 2.09
CA LYS A 537 32.49 4.25 1.63
C LYS A 537 32.83 4.41 0.14
N PRO A 538 33.83 3.70 -0.43
CA PRO A 538 34.18 3.86 -1.84
C PRO A 538 33.01 3.48 -2.77
N GLU A 539 32.33 2.38 -2.47
CA GLU A 539 31.20 1.90 -3.26
C GLU A 539 29.95 2.76 -3.05
N LEU A 540 29.75 3.28 -1.83
CA LEU A 540 28.68 4.23 -1.52
C LEU A 540 28.86 5.56 -2.26
N ASN A 541 30.08 6.10 -2.36
CA ASN A 541 30.37 7.29 -3.17
C ASN A 541 30.17 7.00 -4.67
N LYS A 542 30.60 5.82 -5.15
CA LYS A 542 30.34 5.39 -6.53
C LYS A 542 28.82 5.31 -6.83
N LEU A 543 28.04 4.74 -5.92
CA LEU A 543 26.58 4.71 -6.00
C LEU A 543 26.00 6.12 -5.99
N LEU A 544 26.44 6.98 -5.06
CA LEU A 544 25.93 8.34 -4.92
C LEU A 544 26.15 9.15 -6.21
N ASN A 545 27.33 9.04 -6.81
CA ASN A 545 27.67 9.69 -8.08
C ASN A 545 26.80 9.15 -9.21
N TYR A 546 26.65 7.82 -9.32
CA TYR A 546 25.76 7.21 -10.31
C TYR A 546 24.32 7.73 -10.17
N LEU A 547 23.79 7.79 -8.95
CA LEU A 547 22.44 8.28 -8.70
C LEU A 547 22.27 9.77 -9.03
N ALA A 548 23.29 10.59 -8.78
CA ALA A 548 23.26 12.03 -9.05
C ALA A 548 23.45 12.36 -10.54
N GLU A 549 24.31 11.59 -11.24
CA GLU A 549 24.59 11.75 -12.67
C GLU A 549 23.52 11.14 -13.57
N ALA A 550 22.78 10.13 -13.10
CA ALA A 550 21.79 9.39 -13.86
C ALA A 550 20.54 10.24 -14.18
N GLN A 551 20.72 11.18 -15.10
CA GLN A 551 19.66 11.79 -15.87
C GLN A 551 19.66 11.09 -17.22
N PRO A 552 18.90 9.99 -17.42
CA PRO A 552 18.92 9.27 -18.69
C PRO A 552 18.58 10.25 -19.82
N LEU A 553 19.50 10.38 -20.78
CA LEU A 553 19.28 11.19 -21.98
C LEU A 553 17.98 10.71 -22.65
N LEU A 554 17.12 11.65 -23.00
CA LEU A 554 15.91 11.34 -23.77
C LEU A 554 16.36 10.78 -25.12
N PHE A 555 16.17 9.48 -25.31
CA PHE A 555 16.51 8.84 -26.56
C PHE A 555 15.39 9.11 -27.57
N GLU A 556 15.75 9.68 -28.72
CA GLU A 556 14.80 9.86 -29.80
C GLU A 556 14.56 8.53 -30.51
N PRO A 557 13.32 8.01 -30.53
CA PRO A 557 13.02 6.84 -31.33
C PRO A 557 13.34 7.15 -32.79
N VAL A 558 13.99 6.22 -33.49
CA VAL A 558 14.42 6.43 -34.90
C VAL A 558 13.68 5.53 -35.90
N ALA A 559 13.09 4.44 -35.39
CA ALA A 559 12.47 3.38 -36.17
C ALA A 559 11.29 2.77 -35.42
N LEU A 560 10.28 2.31 -36.16
CA LEU A 560 9.12 1.61 -35.62
C LEU A 560 9.23 0.11 -35.82
N PRO A 561 8.88 -0.69 -34.81
CA PRO A 561 8.63 -2.11 -35.00
C PRO A 561 7.31 -2.33 -35.77
N GLU A 562 7.31 -3.33 -36.64
CA GLU A 562 6.12 -3.81 -37.33
C GLU A 562 5.58 -5.05 -36.63
N TYR A 563 4.26 -5.08 -36.37
CA TYR A 563 3.59 -6.20 -35.71
C TYR A 563 2.40 -6.69 -36.55
N ARG A 564 1.93 -7.90 -36.27
CA ARG A 564 0.65 -8.38 -36.79
C ARG A 564 -0.42 -8.34 -35.70
N ASP A 565 -1.57 -7.79 -36.02
CA ASP A 565 -2.68 -7.60 -35.07
C ASP A 565 -3.29 -8.91 -34.54
N ASP A 566 -3.21 -9.99 -35.33
CA ASP A 566 -3.69 -11.32 -34.91
C ASP A 566 -2.87 -11.89 -33.74
N LYS A 567 -1.55 -11.65 -33.73
CA LYS A 567 -0.67 -12.07 -32.64
C LYS A 567 -0.98 -11.37 -31.31
N LEU A 568 -1.42 -10.11 -31.36
CA LEU A 568 -1.83 -9.39 -30.16
C LEU A 568 -3.09 -10.00 -29.52
N GLY A 569 -4.04 -10.47 -30.35
CA GLY A 569 -5.23 -11.18 -29.85
C GLY A 569 -4.88 -12.43 -29.04
N PHE A 570 -3.92 -13.24 -29.50
CA PHE A 570 -3.43 -14.41 -28.76
C PHE A 570 -2.73 -14.02 -27.45
N ALA A 571 -1.92 -12.95 -27.44
CA ALA A 571 -1.29 -12.47 -26.21
C ALA A 571 -2.31 -12.03 -25.16
N ILE A 572 -3.37 -11.31 -25.57
CA ILE A 572 -4.47 -10.92 -24.67
C ILE A 572 -5.20 -12.16 -24.14
N GLN A 573 -5.42 -13.17 -25.01
CA GLN A 573 -6.04 -14.42 -24.61
C GLN A 573 -5.23 -15.17 -23.55
N ASP A 574 -3.92 -15.27 -23.72
CA ASP A 574 -3.03 -15.93 -22.77
C ASP A 574 -3.02 -15.21 -21.42
N ALA A 575 -2.96 -13.87 -21.42
CA ALA A 575 -3.04 -13.06 -20.19
C ALA A 575 -4.35 -13.29 -19.43
N ALA A 576 -5.49 -13.28 -20.12
CA ALA A 576 -6.78 -13.54 -19.51
C ALA A 576 -6.86 -14.96 -18.92
N ARG A 577 -6.33 -15.97 -19.62
CA ARG A 577 -6.28 -17.35 -19.11
C ARG A 577 -5.42 -17.47 -17.86
N GLU A 578 -4.23 -16.87 -17.86
CA GLU A 578 -3.30 -16.88 -16.73
C GLU A 578 -3.95 -16.25 -15.49
N PHE A 579 -4.50 -15.04 -15.63
CA PHE A 579 -5.24 -14.36 -14.58
C PHE A 579 -6.38 -15.22 -14.02
N ARG A 580 -7.23 -15.76 -14.90
CA ARG A 580 -8.40 -16.56 -14.49
C ARG A 580 -8.01 -17.86 -13.81
N GLN A 581 -6.98 -18.55 -14.29
CA GLN A 581 -6.51 -19.79 -13.67
C GLN A 581 -5.97 -19.53 -12.26
N GLN A 582 -5.19 -18.46 -12.09
CA GLN A 582 -4.68 -18.04 -10.79
C GLN A 582 -5.82 -17.78 -9.80
N TRP A 583 -6.84 -17.03 -10.21
CA TRP A 583 -7.98 -16.67 -9.34
C TRP A 583 -8.93 -17.83 -9.06
N LYS A 584 -9.17 -18.72 -10.03
CA LYS A 584 -9.87 -19.99 -9.77
C LYS A 584 -9.17 -20.80 -8.67
N GLY A 585 -7.84 -20.77 -8.62
CA GLY A 585 -7.08 -21.38 -7.54
C GLY A 585 -7.33 -20.74 -6.17
N MET A 586 -7.21 -19.42 -6.08
CA MET A 586 -7.43 -18.70 -4.82
C MET A 586 -8.86 -18.83 -4.29
N LEU A 587 -9.85 -18.91 -5.17
CA LEU A 587 -11.27 -19.06 -4.87
C LEU A 587 -11.71 -20.50 -4.58
N GLY A 588 -10.82 -21.49 -4.74
CA GLY A 588 -11.11 -22.90 -4.45
C GLY A 588 -11.84 -23.65 -5.56
N PHE A 589 -11.78 -23.17 -6.81
CA PHE A 589 -12.28 -23.86 -8.00
C PHE A 589 -11.21 -24.74 -8.68
N SER A 590 -10.05 -24.93 -8.06
CA SER A 590 -8.95 -25.76 -8.57
C SER A 590 -8.40 -26.71 -7.49
N THR A 591 -7.40 -27.51 -7.83
CA THR A 591 -6.69 -28.40 -6.89
C THR A 591 -5.71 -27.69 -5.96
N VAL A 592 -5.44 -26.39 -6.18
CA VAL A 592 -4.60 -25.56 -5.32
C VAL A 592 -5.35 -25.18 -4.04
N ARG A 593 -4.64 -25.08 -2.91
CA ARG A 593 -5.20 -24.66 -1.62
C ARG A 593 -5.87 -23.28 -1.74
N ALA A 594 -7.18 -23.25 -1.50
CA ALA A 594 -7.96 -22.02 -1.48
C ALA A 594 -7.55 -21.09 -0.34
N LYS A 595 -7.84 -19.80 -0.49
CA LYS A 595 -7.68 -18.82 0.59
C LYS A 595 -8.77 -18.98 1.65
N PRO A 596 -8.49 -18.64 2.93
CA PRO A 596 -9.50 -18.65 3.98
C PRO A 596 -10.71 -17.79 3.62
N TRP A 597 -11.91 -18.22 4.03
CA TRP A 597 -13.17 -17.55 3.70
C TRP A 597 -13.21 -16.09 4.20
N GLN A 598 -12.59 -15.82 5.36
CA GLN A 598 -12.46 -14.47 5.93
C GLN A 598 -11.67 -13.56 5.00
N THR A 599 -10.60 -14.07 4.38
CA THR A 599 -9.80 -13.32 3.40
C THR A 599 -10.60 -13.00 2.14
N ILE A 600 -11.44 -13.93 1.68
CA ILE A 600 -12.32 -13.71 0.52
C ILE A 600 -13.45 -12.71 0.84
N LYS A 601 -14.04 -12.80 2.05
CA LYS A 601 -15.06 -11.85 2.55
C LYS A 601 -14.47 -10.45 2.71
N ALA A 602 -13.25 -10.33 3.24
CA ALA A 602 -12.54 -9.06 3.35
C ALA A 602 -12.21 -8.47 1.97
N LEU A 603 -11.83 -9.29 0.99
CA LEU A 603 -11.64 -8.84 -0.40
C LEU A 603 -12.94 -8.25 -0.97
N SER A 604 -14.06 -8.96 -0.88
CA SER A 604 -15.32 -8.46 -1.43
C SER A 604 -15.80 -7.20 -0.73
N ARG A 605 -15.60 -7.11 0.59
CA ARG A 605 -15.88 -5.89 1.37
C ARG A 605 -15.05 -4.71 0.88
N ARG A 606 -13.73 -4.88 0.71
CA ARG A 606 -12.83 -3.81 0.27
C ARG A 606 -13.18 -3.30 -1.13
N TYR A 607 -13.47 -4.20 -2.07
CA TYR A 607 -13.87 -3.82 -3.43
C TYR A 607 -15.27 -3.19 -3.48
N ALA A 608 -16.20 -3.64 -2.64
CA ALA A 608 -17.53 -3.03 -2.51
C ALA A 608 -17.44 -1.56 -2.05
N GLU A 609 -16.67 -1.31 -0.99
CA GLU A 609 -16.49 0.04 -0.44
C GLU A 609 -15.49 0.92 -1.23
N GLY A 610 -14.87 0.37 -2.29
CA GLY A 610 -13.86 1.09 -3.07
C GLY A 610 -12.58 1.41 -2.28
N TRP A 611 -12.20 0.58 -1.30
CA TRP A 611 -10.91 0.69 -0.62
C TRP A 611 -9.76 0.24 -1.51
N ASP A 612 -8.67 1.01 -1.49
CA ASP A 612 -7.39 0.68 -2.12
C ASP A 612 -6.27 0.85 -1.11
N ASP A 613 -5.57 -0.22 -0.73
CA ASP A 613 -4.83 -0.19 0.55
C ASP A 613 -3.75 -1.27 0.73
N GLY A 614 -3.38 -1.98 -0.33
CA GLY A 614 -2.31 -2.98 -0.21
C GLY A 614 -2.72 -4.25 0.56
N PHE A 615 -4.02 -4.59 0.57
CA PHE A 615 -4.53 -5.90 0.98
C PHE A 615 -3.78 -7.07 0.31
N VAL A 616 -3.91 -8.29 0.87
CA VAL A 616 -3.18 -9.49 0.41
C VAL A 616 -3.63 -9.98 -0.96
N LEU A 617 -4.91 -9.83 -1.27
CA LEU A 617 -5.48 -10.22 -2.55
C LEU A 617 -5.66 -8.98 -3.43
N ARG A 618 -5.07 -8.99 -4.63
CA ARG A 618 -4.97 -7.81 -5.50
C ARG A 618 -5.37 -8.10 -6.95
N PRO A 619 -6.66 -8.37 -7.23
CA PRO A 619 -7.13 -8.70 -8.58
C PRO A 619 -6.65 -7.72 -9.66
N THR A 620 -6.78 -6.41 -9.41
CA THR A 620 -6.31 -5.39 -10.35
C THR A 620 -4.82 -5.52 -10.65
N SER A 621 -3.95 -5.60 -9.62
CA SER A 621 -2.51 -5.72 -9.82
C SER A 621 -2.12 -7.00 -10.55
N ASN A 622 -2.81 -8.11 -10.29
CA ASN A 622 -2.57 -9.38 -10.99
C ASN A 622 -2.96 -9.29 -12.46
N LEU A 623 -4.06 -8.63 -12.80
CA LEU A 623 -4.46 -8.41 -14.19
C LEU A 623 -3.44 -7.54 -14.93
N VAL A 624 -2.99 -6.44 -14.30
CA VAL A 624 -1.97 -5.55 -14.87
C VAL A 624 -0.68 -6.33 -15.11
N ALA A 625 -0.24 -7.16 -14.16
CA ALA A 625 0.97 -7.97 -14.30
C ALA A 625 0.84 -8.98 -15.47
N ALA A 626 -0.28 -9.71 -15.55
CA ALA A 626 -0.54 -10.68 -16.61
C ALA A 626 -0.58 -10.03 -18.00
N LEU A 627 -1.30 -8.91 -18.14
CA LEU A 627 -1.37 -8.15 -19.39
C LEU A 627 -0.01 -7.55 -19.77
N SER A 628 0.71 -6.95 -18.80
CA SER A 628 2.04 -6.39 -19.05
C SER A 628 3.02 -7.47 -19.52
N ALA A 629 3.00 -8.65 -18.91
CA ALA A 629 3.88 -9.75 -19.30
C ALA A 629 3.55 -10.29 -20.71
N ALA A 630 2.27 -10.49 -21.03
CA ALA A 630 1.87 -10.99 -22.34
C ALA A 630 2.11 -9.97 -23.46
N ILE A 631 1.80 -8.69 -23.22
CA ILE A 631 2.06 -7.61 -24.18
C ILE A 631 3.57 -7.42 -24.35
N SER A 632 4.34 -7.50 -23.26
CA SER A 632 5.82 -7.49 -23.31
C SER A 632 6.34 -8.58 -24.24
N ARG A 633 5.91 -9.85 -24.07
CA ARG A 633 6.27 -10.96 -24.97
C ARG A 633 5.92 -10.69 -26.43
N PHE A 634 4.73 -10.14 -26.69
CA PHE A 634 4.31 -9.76 -28.04
C PHE A 634 5.26 -8.71 -28.65
N LEU A 635 5.58 -7.65 -27.91
CA LEU A 635 6.42 -6.54 -28.38
C LEU A 635 7.88 -6.96 -28.65
N GLU A 636 8.37 -8.00 -27.98
CA GLU A 636 9.70 -8.58 -28.20
C GLU A 636 9.81 -9.37 -29.52
N THR A 637 8.71 -9.58 -30.24
CA THR A 637 8.67 -10.38 -31.48
C THR A 637 8.14 -9.61 -32.71
N PRO A 638 8.75 -8.45 -33.07
CA PRO A 638 8.37 -7.71 -34.26
C PRO A 638 8.64 -8.54 -35.53
N ILE A 639 7.77 -8.41 -36.55
CA ILE A 639 7.93 -9.07 -37.85
C ILE A 639 8.88 -8.30 -38.78
N GLY A 640 9.13 -7.04 -38.47
CA GLY A 640 9.95 -6.13 -39.26
C GLY A 640 10.26 -4.86 -38.48
N TRP A 641 11.13 -4.03 -39.03
CA TRP A 641 11.44 -2.71 -38.51
C TRP A 641 11.46 -1.73 -39.68
N SER A 642 10.96 -0.52 -39.46
CA SER A 642 11.14 0.54 -40.43
C SER A 642 12.61 0.98 -40.45
N GLY A 643 13.26 0.95 -41.61
CA GLY A 643 14.68 1.31 -41.73
C GLY A 643 15.63 0.30 -41.08
N ASN A 644 16.84 0.76 -40.71
CA ASN A 644 17.91 -0.11 -40.19
C ASN A 644 18.38 0.33 -38.78
N PRO A 645 17.54 0.20 -37.73
CA PRO A 645 17.95 0.57 -36.38
C PRO A 645 18.98 -0.41 -35.79
N THR A 646 19.90 0.14 -35.00
CA THR A 646 20.84 -0.61 -34.15
C THR A 646 20.10 -1.44 -33.09
N PRO A 647 20.71 -2.50 -32.53
CA PRO A 647 20.12 -3.27 -31.43
C PRO A 647 19.68 -2.41 -30.24
N GLU A 648 20.47 -1.39 -29.90
CA GLU A 648 20.19 -0.43 -28.83
C GLU A 648 18.96 0.43 -29.15
N GLN A 649 18.86 0.95 -30.38
CA GLN A 649 17.68 1.67 -30.87
C GLN A 649 16.41 0.83 -30.84
N LYS A 650 16.51 -0.45 -31.21
CA LYS A 650 15.39 -1.40 -31.14
C LYS A 650 14.91 -1.60 -29.71
N ARG A 651 15.84 -1.85 -28.78
CA ARG A 651 15.54 -2.04 -27.36
C ARG A 651 14.83 -0.83 -26.76
N GLU A 652 15.39 0.36 -26.97
CA GLU A 652 14.87 1.59 -26.39
C GLU A 652 13.47 1.91 -26.93
N THR A 653 13.24 1.70 -28.24
CA THR A 653 11.91 1.89 -28.84
C THR A 653 10.89 0.94 -28.22
N ILE A 654 11.24 -0.34 -28.07
CA ILE A 654 10.36 -1.33 -27.42
C ILE A 654 10.06 -0.95 -25.97
N ASP A 655 11.08 -0.55 -25.20
CA ASP A 655 10.93 -0.13 -23.81
C ASP A 655 10.04 1.12 -23.68
N ARG A 656 10.17 2.07 -24.61
CA ARG A 656 9.31 3.26 -24.66
C ARG A 656 7.85 2.92 -24.98
N ILE A 657 7.60 1.97 -25.90
CA ILE A 657 6.24 1.46 -26.18
C ILE A 657 5.67 0.77 -24.93
N LYS A 658 6.44 -0.11 -24.29
CA LYS A 658 6.03 -0.79 -23.03
C LYS A 658 5.67 0.22 -21.95
N SER A 659 6.49 1.25 -21.76
CA SER A 659 6.24 2.29 -20.76
C SER A 659 4.94 3.05 -21.04
N LYS A 660 4.67 3.43 -22.29
CA LYS A 660 3.42 4.12 -22.64
C LYS A 660 2.17 3.25 -22.41
N ILE A 661 2.24 1.97 -22.79
CA ILE A 661 1.13 1.03 -22.56
C ILE A 661 0.86 0.86 -21.06
N THR A 662 1.93 0.68 -20.27
CA THR A 662 1.81 0.40 -18.83
C THR A 662 1.44 1.62 -17.98
N GLN A 663 1.51 2.84 -18.53
CA GLN A 663 0.94 4.05 -17.92
C GLN A 663 -0.60 4.02 -17.90
N ASP A 664 -1.22 3.55 -18.99
CA ASP A 664 -2.68 3.55 -19.15
C ASP A 664 -3.34 2.24 -18.66
N LEU A 665 -2.59 1.14 -18.62
CA LEU A 665 -3.10 -0.19 -18.28
C LEU A 665 -3.73 -0.32 -16.87
N PRO A 666 -3.22 0.33 -15.80
CA PRO A 666 -3.85 0.33 -14.49
C PRO A 666 -5.27 0.92 -14.51
N LEU A 667 -5.49 2.01 -15.26
CA LEU A 667 -6.81 2.65 -15.37
C LEU A 667 -7.83 1.69 -15.99
N LEU A 668 -7.46 0.98 -17.06
CA LEU A 668 -8.30 -0.05 -17.68
C LEU A 668 -8.64 -1.16 -16.69
N SER A 669 -7.64 -1.65 -15.97
CA SER A 669 -7.80 -2.76 -15.02
C SER A 669 -8.67 -2.37 -13.83
N THR A 670 -8.50 -1.15 -13.29
CA THR A 670 -9.32 -0.62 -12.19
C THR A 670 -10.75 -0.37 -12.63
N SER A 671 -10.98 0.22 -13.80
CA SER A 671 -12.31 0.36 -14.38
C SER A 671 -13.03 -1.00 -14.48
N ARG A 672 -12.38 -2.01 -15.06
CA ARG A 672 -12.98 -3.34 -15.28
C ARG A 672 -13.19 -4.16 -14.01
N LEU A 673 -12.27 -4.11 -13.05
CA LEU A 673 -12.33 -4.99 -11.87
C LEU A 673 -12.86 -4.32 -10.60
N ARG A 674 -12.89 -2.99 -10.52
CA ARG A 674 -13.39 -2.25 -9.35
C ARG A 674 -14.62 -1.43 -9.67
N GLU A 675 -14.53 -0.52 -10.62
CA GLU A 675 -15.55 0.53 -10.83
C GLU A 675 -16.81 -0.03 -11.48
N GLN A 676 -16.69 -0.68 -12.64
CA GLN A 676 -17.83 -1.28 -13.35
C GLN A 676 -18.53 -2.39 -12.54
N PRO A 677 -17.82 -3.34 -11.90
CA PRO A 677 -18.43 -4.40 -11.11
C PRO A 677 -18.78 -4.00 -9.66
N GLN A 678 -18.68 -2.73 -9.26
CA GLN A 678 -18.90 -2.34 -7.87
C GLN A 678 -20.24 -2.86 -7.29
N PRO A 679 -21.38 -2.82 -8.02
CA PRO A 679 -22.63 -3.41 -7.54
C PRO A 679 -22.53 -4.92 -7.28
N GLN A 680 -21.83 -5.66 -8.14
CA GLN A 680 -21.61 -7.11 -8.00
C GLN A 680 -20.68 -7.42 -6.82
N TRP A 681 -19.73 -6.53 -6.52
CA TRP A 681 -18.93 -6.62 -5.31
C TRP A 681 -19.77 -6.40 -4.06
N HIS A 682 -20.69 -5.43 -4.07
CA HIS A 682 -21.69 -5.26 -3.00
C HIS A 682 -22.56 -6.51 -2.84
N GLU A 683 -23.05 -7.11 -3.94
CA GLU A 683 -23.82 -8.35 -3.89
C GLU A 683 -23.01 -9.50 -3.25
N ALA A 684 -21.78 -9.73 -3.71
CA ALA A 684 -20.89 -10.76 -3.16
C ALA A 684 -20.57 -10.52 -1.68
N TYR A 685 -20.35 -9.26 -1.29
CA TYR A 685 -20.16 -8.88 0.10
C TYR A 685 -21.44 -9.08 0.92
N SER A 686 -22.64 -8.82 0.39
CA SER A 686 -23.93 -8.89 1.10
C SER A 686 -24.44 -10.30 1.40
N LEU A 687 -23.82 -11.35 0.85
CA LEU A 687 -24.24 -12.74 1.11
C LEU A 687 -24.09 -13.11 2.58
N ARG A 688 -25.15 -13.68 3.18
CA ARG A 688 -25.26 -14.15 4.58
C ARG A 688 -25.82 -15.56 4.72
N GLY A 689 -25.46 -16.24 5.82
CA GLY A 689 -25.96 -17.57 6.16
C GLY A 689 -25.12 -18.76 5.65
N ASN A 690 -25.61 -19.96 5.92
CA ASN A 690 -24.94 -21.22 5.58
C ASN A 690 -24.70 -21.36 4.07
N GLY A 691 -23.53 -21.86 3.70
CA GLY A 691 -23.13 -22.09 2.30
C GLY A 691 -22.68 -20.83 1.52
N THR A 692 -22.72 -19.64 2.14
CA THR A 692 -22.37 -18.39 1.44
C THR A 692 -20.92 -18.27 1.04
N THR A 693 -19.99 -18.92 1.73
CA THR A 693 -18.57 -18.94 1.33
C THR A 693 -18.40 -19.37 -0.13
N ARG A 694 -19.05 -20.47 -0.52
CA ARG A 694 -18.96 -21.01 -1.89
C ARG A 694 -19.71 -20.12 -2.88
N VAL A 695 -20.89 -19.63 -2.50
CA VAL A 695 -21.68 -18.71 -3.33
C VAL A 695 -20.91 -17.40 -3.57
N ARG A 696 -20.24 -16.86 -2.55
CA ARG A 696 -19.40 -15.66 -2.61
C ARG A 696 -18.22 -15.87 -3.55
N ALA A 697 -17.51 -16.99 -3.43
CA ALA A 697 -16.46 -17.36 -4.37
C ALA A 697 -17.00 -17.44 -5.81
N SER A 698 -18.17 -18.04 -6.03
CA SER A 698 -18.79 -18.11 -7.36
C SER A 698 -19.23 -16.75 -7.90
N ARG A 699 -19.72 -15.85 -7.04
CA ARG A 699 -20.05 -14.46 -7.45
C ARG A 699 -18.80 -13.70 -7.88
N ILE A 700 -17.70 -13.83 -7.12
CA ILE A 700 -16.42 -13.20 -7.47
C ILE A 700 -15.87 -13.77 -8.78
N GLU A 701 -15.92 -15.10 -8.97
CA GLU A 701 -15.51 -15.70 -10.24
C GLU A 701 -16.39 -15.22 -11.41
N GLY A 702 -17.69 -15.03 -11.19
CA GLY A 702 -18.60 -14.44 -12.18
C GLY A 702 -18.27 -12.99 -12.55
N ILE A 703 -17.74 -12.20 -11.61
CA ILE A 703 -17.17 -10.87 -11.90
C ILE A 703 -15.99 -11.03 -12.86
N PHE A 704 -15.04 -11.92 -12.56
CA PHE A 704 -13.90 -12.14 -13.44
C PHE A 704 -14.30 -12.74 -14.79
N GLU A 705 -15.36 -13.56 -14.83
CA GLU A 705 -15.95 -14.08 -16.07
C GLU A 705 -16.44 -13.01 -17.02
N ARG A 706 -17.16 -12.05 -16.46
CA ARG A 706 -17.81 -10.99 -17.22
C ARG A 706 -16.83 -9.89 -17.64
N TYR A 707 -15.95 -9.48 -16.73
CA TYR A 707 -15.12 -8.29 -16.92
C TYR A 707 -13.69 -8.59 -17.40
N VAL A 708 -13.21 -9.82 -17.22
CA VAL A 708 -11.95 -10.33 -17.80
C VAL A 708 -12.25 -11.65 -18.53
N PRO A 709 -13.07 -11.60 -19.59
CA PRO A 709 -13.42 -12.79 -20.34
C PRO A 709 -12.18 -13.30 -21.09
N VAL A 710 -12.11 -14.61 -21.31
CA VAL A 710 -11.06 -15.21 -22.15
C VAL A 710 -11.51 -15.11 -23.61
N PRO A 711 -10.84 -14.33 -24.47
CA PRO A 711 -11.15 -14.28 -25.89
C PRO A 711 -11.13 -15.68 -26.52
N ASP A 712 -12.12 -15.97 -27.35
CA ASP A 712 -12.18 -17.16 -28.19
C ASP A 712 -12.64 -16.75 -29.59
N ALA A 713 -12.04 -17.33 -30.62
CA ALA A 713 -12.26 -16.97 -32.02
C ALA A 713 -13.71 -17.21 -32.49
N MET A 714 -14.46 -18.02 -31.75
CA MET A 714 -15.86 -18.36 -32.03
C MET A 714 -16.86 -17.61 -31.13
N SER A 715 -16.39 -16.76 -30.21
CA SER A 715 -17.29 -16.07 -29.27
C SER A 715 -18.06 -14.93 -29.95
N ALA A 716 -19.39 -15.01 -29.91
CA ALA A 716 -20.29 -13.92 -30.29
C ALA A 716 -20.57 -12.95 -29.12
N ASP A 717 -19.90 -13.14 -27.97
CA ASP A 717 -20.11 -12.30 -26.79
C ASP A 717 -19.49 -10.91 -26.98
N ARG A 718 -20.34 -9.89 -26.88
CA ARG A 718 -19.95 -8.48 -26.97
C ARG A 718 -18.88 -8.10 -25.95
N GLN A 719 -18.91 -8.64 -24.73
CA GLN A 719 -17.95 -8.29 -23.67
C GLN A 719 -16.54 -8.77 -23.98
N VAL A 720 -16.42 -9.91 -24.69
CA VAL A 720 -15.14 -10.43 -25.17
C VAL A 720 -14.50 -9.46 -26.15
N TRP A 721 -15.28 -8.98 -27.13
CA TRP A 721 -14.80 -8.03 -28.13
C TRP A 721 -14.46 -6.68 -27.53
N GLU A 722 -15.28 -6.16 -26.61
CA GLU A 722 -14.99 -4.92 -25.89
C GLU A 722 -13.65 -5.00 -25.12
N PHE A 723 -13.40 -6.10 -24.40
CA PHE A 723 -12.12 -6.28 -23.68
C PHE A 723 -10.92 -6.33 -24.64
N LEU A 724 -11.05 -7.08 -25.72
CA LEU A 724 -10.00 -7.24 -26.71
C LEU A 724 -9.71 -5.92 -27.45
N ASP A 725 -10.74 -5.17 -27.82
CA ASP A 725 -10.59 -3.89 -28.53
C ASP A 725 -10.03 -2.79 -27.61
N GLU A 726 -10.42 -2.73 -26.34
CA GLU A 726 -9.85 -1.79 -25.38
C GLU A 726 -8.33 -2.00 -25.20
N VAL A 727 -7.88 -3.24 -25.03
CA VAL A 727 -6.44 -3.53 -24.88
C VAL A 727 -5.69 -3.29 -26.20
N LYS A 728 -6.27 -3.64 -27.36
CA LYS A 728 -5.69 -3.31 -28.67
C LYS A 728 -5.59 -1.80 -28.90
N ALA A 729 -6.58 -1.04 -28.46
CA ALA A 729 -6.57 0.41 -28.56
C ALA A 729 -5.42 1.01 -27.74
N LEU A 730 -5.14 0.50 -26.53
CA LEU A 730 -3.98 0.93 -25.74
C LEU A 730 -2.65 0.71 -26.47
N VAL A 731 -2.45 -0.49 -27.04
CA VAL A 731 -1.22 -0.80 -27.79
C VAL A 731 -1.11 0.07 -29.05
N SER A 732 -2.20 0.22 -29.80
CA SER A 732 -2.23 1.02 -31.03
C SER A 732 -1.99 2.51 -30.76
N LYS A 733 -2.57 3.05 -29.68
CA LYS A 733 -2.33 4.41 -29.20
C LYS A 733 -0.86 4.61 -28.87
N ALA A 734 -0.26 3.72 -28.08
CA ALA A 734 1.15 3.83 -27.71
C ALA A 734 2.09 3.79 -28.93
N VAL A 735 1.87 2.87 -29.87
CA VAL A 735 2.64 2.81 -31.12
C VAL A 735 2.44 4.07 -31.98
N GLY A 736 1.21 4.60 -32.03
CA GLY A 736 0.87 5.83 -32.74
C GLY A 736 1.58 7.06 -32.17
N GLU A 737 1.66 7.19 -30.84
CA GLU A 737 2.40 8.27 -30.18
C GLU A 737 3.89 8.22 -30.50
N ILE A 738 4.51 7.03 -30.46
CA ILE A 738 5.93 6.87 -30.84
C ILE A 738 6.13 7.24 -32.32
N LYS A 739 5.20 6.87 -33.20
CA LYS A 739 5.26 7.25 -34.62
C LYS A 739 5.25 8.77 -34.80
N GLN A 740 4.46 9.48 -34.00
CA GLN A 740 4.41 10.93 -34.02
C GLN A 740 5.72 11.54 -33.50
N GLU A 741 6.26 11.03 -32.38
CA GLU A 741 7.56 11.45 -31.84
C GLU A 741 8.70 11.28 -32.85
N ILE A 742 8.74 10.18 -33.60
CA ILE A 742 9.71 9.94 -34.69
C ILE A 742 9.53 10.97 -35.81
N SER A 743 8.28 11.29 -36.17
CA SER A 743 7.99 12.27 -37.22
C SER A 743 8.42 13.66 -36.81
N ASP A 744 8.17 14.05 -35.56
CA ASP A 744 8.51 15.35 -35.00
C ASP A 744 10.04 15.52 -34.94
N ALA A 745 10.77 14.50 -34.46
CA ALA A 745 12.24 14.49 -34.43
C ALA A 745 12.86 14.67 -35.83
N ARG A 746 12.30 14.00 -36.85
CA ARG A 746 12.74 14.14 -38.25
C ARG A 746 12.42 15.51 -38.85
N ALA A 747 11.37 16.19 -38.37
CA ALA A 747 11.03 17.53 -38.82
C ALA A 747 11.96 18.60 -38.20
N THR A 748 12.49 18.35 -37.00
CA THR A 748 13.42 19.26 -36.30
C THR A 748 14.88 19.11 -36.73
N ASP A 749 15.25 18.00 -37.38
CA ASP A 749 16.62 17.78 -37.90
C ASP A 749 16.64 17.60 -39.44
N PRO A 750 16.55 18.71 -40.23
CA PRO A 750 16.60 18.65 -41.69
C PRO A 750 18.00 18.32 -42.27
N GLY A 751 18.98 17.96 -41.44
CA GLY A 751 20.41 17.91 -41.79
C GLY A 751 20.96 16.57 -42.31
N THR A 752 20.16 15.51 -42.48
CA THR A 752 20.64 14.22 -43.00
C THR A 752 19.70 13.64 -44.08
N THR A 753 19.60 14.34 -45.20
CA THR A 753 19.23 13.71 -46.49
C THR A 753 20.21 14.14 -47.58
N THR A 754 21.31 13.38 -47.70
CA THR A 754 22.03 13.12 -48.96
C THR A 754 22.63 11.74 -48.90
#